data_AF-A0A0V1PEE6-F1
#
_entry.id   AF-A0A0V1PEE6-F1
#
_cell.length_a   1.000
_cell.length_b   1.000
_cell.length_c   1.000
_cell.angle_alpha   90.00
_cell.angle_beta   90.00
_cell.angle_gamma   90.00
#
_symmetry.space_group_name_H-M   'P 1'
#
loop_
_entity.id
_entity.type
_entity.pdbx_description
1 polymer ?
#
loop_
_entity_poly.entity_id
_entity_poly.type
_entity_poly.pdbx_seq_one_letter_code
_entity_poly.pdbx_strand_id
1 'polypeptide(L)'
;MDISGNENKSDSSVYVDLNADDQEQLPSEIESLCMNCHETGITKILVTKIPLWKEVILLSFECDKCGYKNNEVSSGGKVQEFGLRLQLKILNKLDLNRQIVKSEYATVSLPELEFEIPAGEHTGEITTLEGIILRAKSSLAEVTEDRQVSKDVKEKLITFVDKLSQLINCETEFSMIIDDPSGNSFIENPHPEKIDTQLTTIHYHRSLQQEKLLGLVADDVEESNDEDAPPVWESREAIRNEVLHFSVDCPNCLKQAETNMKFINIPYFKEVIIMATCCEHCGHRTNEVKSASGIAERGIKLTLHVVDTCDLTRDILKSENCFLYIPELELEVGMGIVGSKFTTVEGLLKSLKETFENQSCFSLGDSASPDQQQRMRSFLEKLDQASQGKFAYHLIFDDPSGNSYIESLTAPNPDSKLKVEFYERSWEQNEELGLNDMNTENYSSEVNTYCFTSKMVQSRVDNSEKCVKMVNTCVLENFGSKVMFVPMNDQIHELHTIIRDKCTSQGDFVFYSDRLIRLVLEESLNLLPYSPWTVVSPTGFSYDGLRFSSGNCSVSIIRSGGVMEKGLRECCRSMRIGKILIQKDADSGEVKVVYSKLVQDIQRRHVLLLYPIMNTGKTVHKAMQVLIDNEVKPCNVILVNLFCTPSSLHYLSDVMPELSIVTSECSLDPPNYFCTKYFGTD
;
A
#
# COMPACT_ATOMS: atom_id res chain seq x y z
N MET A 1 11.26 -24.68 -51.51
CA MET A 1 10.52 -23.44 -51.84
C MET A 1 9.25 -23.48 -51.02
N ASP A 2 9.09 -22.43 -50.21
CA ASP A 2 7.92 -21.98 -49.43
C ASP A 2 7.48 -22.91 -48.29
N ILE A 3 7.66 -22.66 -46.98
CA ILE A 3 7.55 -21.46 -46.10
C ILE A 3 6.18 -20.77 -46.19
N SER A 4 5.30 -21.13 -45.25
CA SER A 4 4.28 -20.34 -44.52
C SER A 4 3.14 -21.29 -44.11
N GLY A 5 2.55 -21.27 -42.91
CA GLY A 5 2.61 -20.28 -41.85
C GLY A 5 2.55 -20.95 -40.47
N ASN A 6 3.37 -20.40 -39.59
CA ASN A 6 3.35 -20.59 -38.15
C ASN A 6 3.05 -19.18 -37.61
N GLU A 7 1.88 -18.95 -37.03
CA GLU A 7 1.59 -17.69 -36.35
C GLU A 7 0.78 -17.92 -35.06
N ASN A 8 1.27 -17.24 -34.03
CA ASN A 8 0.63 -16.85 -32.76
C ASN A 8 0.69 -17.86 -31.60
N LYS A 9 1.89 -18.08 -31.07
CA LYS A 9 2.10 -18.13 -29.60
C LYS A 9 2.46 -16.72 -29.15
N SER A 10 1.52 -16.05 -28.49
CA SER A 10 1.73 -14.78 -27.81
C SER A 10 2.65 -14.95 -26.60
N ASP A 11 3.53 -13.96 -26.39
CA ASP A 11 4.45 -13.80 -25.26
C ASP A 11 3.87 -14.28 -23.92
N SER A 12 4.41 -15.38 -23.40
CA SER A 12 4.32 -15.72 -21.98
C SER A 12 5.51 -15.11 -21.26
N SER A 13 5.27 -14.18 -20.33
CA SER A 13 6.33 -13.61 -19.50
C SER A 13 7.02 -14.71 -18.70
N VAL A 14 8.36 -14.76 -18.75
CA VAL A 14 9.21 -15.73 -18.01
C VAL A 14 9.05 -15.58 -16.50
N TYR A 15 8.56 -14.43 -16.04
CA TYR A 15 8.36 -14.09 -14.64
C TYR A 15 6.87 -14.08 -14.31
N VAL A 16 6.50 -14.77 -13.23
CA VAL A 16 5.12 -14.88 -12.74
C VAL A 16 5.06 -14.34 -11.31
N ASP A 17 3.98 -13.67 -10.94
CA ASP A 17 3.80 -13.14 -9.59
C ASP A 17 3.61 -14.29 -8.58
N LEU A 18 4.13 -14.15 -7.35
CA LEU A 18 3.88 -15.13 -6.28
C LEU A 18 2.37 -15.23 -6.02
N ASN A 19 1.75 -16.34 -6.42
CA ASN A 19 0.32 -16.54 -6.21
C ASN A 19 0.08 -17.89 -5.52
N ALA A 20 -0.32 -17.85 -4.25
CA ALA A 20 -0.51 -19.04 -3.43
C ALA A 20 -1.66 -19.96 -3.90
N ASP A 21 -2.50 -19.48 -4.83
CA ASP A 21 -3.65 -20.20 -5.38
C ASP A 21 -3.37 -20.87 -6.74
N ASP A 22 -2.17 -20.69 -7.31
CA ASP A 22 -1.86 -21.20 -8.66
C ASP A 22 -1.21 -22.59 -8.60
N GLN A 23 -1.99 -23.64 -8.91
CA GLN A 23 -1.51 -25.04 -8.93
C GLN A 23 -0.55 -25.34 -10.09
N GLU A 24 -0.31 -24.40 -11.01
CA GLU A 24 0.57 -24.54 -12.18
C GLU A 24 1.94 -23.85 -12.03
N GLN A 25 2.23 -23.16 -10.91
CA GLN A 25 3.60 -22.72 -10.58
C GLN A 25 4.45 -23.90 -10.09
N LEU A 26 4.73 -24.84 -10.99
CA LEU A 26 5.70 -25.90 -10.73
C LEU A 26 7.11 -25.30 -10.84
N PRO A 27 7.96 -25.39 -9.80
CA PRO A 27 9.36 -25.04 -9.95
C PRO A 27 9.98 -25.93 -11.03
N SER A 28 10.75 -25.32 -11.93
CA SER A 28 11.48 -26.07 -12.96
C SER A 28 12.55 -26.93 -12.29
N GLU A 29 12.57 -28.23 -12.57
CA GLU A 29 13.55 -29.15 -11.99
C GLU A 29 14.69 -29.37 -12.99
N ILE A 30 15.93 -29.19 -12.53
CA ILE A 30 17.14 -29.52 -13.29
C ILE A 30 18.04 -30.45 -12.47
N GLU A 31 18.70 -31.38 -13.16
CA GLU A 31 19.74 -32.20 -12.56
C GLU A 31 21.01 -31.34 -12.39
N SER A 32 21.56 -31.30 -11.18
CA SER A 32 22.73 -30.49 -10.83
C SER A 32 23.75 -31.30 -10.05
N LEU A 33 25.03 -30.98 -10.18
CA LEU A 33 26.10 -31.66 -9.45
C LEU A 33 26.06 -31.27 -7.96
N CYS A 34 26.04 -32.26 -7.06
CA CYS A 34 26.13 -32.04 -5.62
C CYS A 34 27.55 -31.65 -5.22
N MET A 35 27.76 -30.45 -4.67
CA MET A 35 29.10 -30.00 -4.27
C MET A 35 29.68 -30.77 -3.06
N ASN A 36 28.82 -31.40 -2.24
CA ASN A 36 29.27 -32.20 -1.11
C ASN A 36 29.79 -33.60 -1.52
N CYS A 37 28.99 -34.38 -2.26
CA CYS A 37 29.34 -35.77 -2.61
C CYS A 37 29.72 -35.98 -4.09
N HIS A 38 29.68 -34.94 -4.93
CA HIS A 38 29.97 -34.96 -6.36
C HIS A 38 29.07 -35.89 -7.20
N GLU A 39 27.96 -36.37 -6.63
CA GLU A 39 26.90 -37.10 -7.33
C GLU A 39 25.81 -36.14 -7.82
N THR A 40 24.90 -36.61 -8.67
CA THR A 40 23.80 -35.78 -9.19
C THR A 40 22.69 -35.61 -8.14
N GLY A 41 22.27 -34.36 -7.91
CA GLY A 41 21.09 -33.96 -7.14
C GLY A 41 20.09 -33.17 -8.00
N ILE A 42 19.01 -32.69 -7.39
CA ILE A 42 17.92 -31.98 -8.07
C ILE A 42 17.89 -30.53 -7.59
N THR A 43 17.97 -29.57 -8.51
CA THR A 43 17.73 -28.14 -8.24
C THR A 43 16.35 -27.76 -8.75
N LYS A 44 15.52 -27.22 -7.86
CA LYS A 44 14.20 -26.65 -8.14
C LYS A 44 14.35 -25.14 -8.31
N ILE A 45 13.95 -24.62 -9.47
CA ILE A 45 14.03 -23.20 -9.82
C ILE A 45 12.63 -22.61 -9.84
N LEU A 46 12.38 -21.61 -9.01
CA LEU A 46 11.14 -20.84 -8.98
C LEU A 46 11.46 -19.37 -9.27
N VAL A 47 11.09 -18.91 -10.46
CA VAL A 47 11.23 -17.50 -10.87
C VAL A 47 9.96 -16.78 -10.47
N THR A 48 10.07 -15.76 -9.60
CA THR A 48 8.91 -15.12 -9.00
C THR A 48 9.11 -13.63 -8.75
N LYS A 49 8.02 -12.86 -8.81
CA LYS A 49 8.04 -11.43 -8.42
C LYS A 49 7.58 -11.26 -6.97
N ILE A 50 8.34 -10.47 -6.21
CA ILE A 50 7.95 -10.04 -4.86
C ILE A 50 7.45 -8.58 -4.97
N PRO A 51 6.23 -8.26 -4.48
CA PRO A 51 5.70 -6.90 -4.51
C PRO A 51 6.66 -5.91 -3.83
N LEU A 52 6.85 -4.72 -4.43
CA LEU A 52 7.79 -3.66 -4.02
C LEU A 52 9.29 -3.96 -4.19
N TRP A 53 9.66 -5.13 -4.73
CA TRP A 53 10.97 -5.70 -4.42
C TRP A 53 11.70 -6.38 -5.61
N LYS A 54 11.17 -6.23 -6.83
CA LYS A 54 11.71 -6.72 -8.12
C LYS A 54 11.71 -8.25 -8.27
N GLU A 55 12.16 -8.71 -9.44
CA GLU A 55 12.17 -10.11 -9.87
C GLU A 55 13.21 -10.94 -9.10
N VAL A 56 12.82 -12.10 -8.56
CA VAL A 56 13.64 -12.98 -7.72
C VAL A 56 13.58 -14.41 -8.26
N ILE A 57 14.71 -15.13 -8.19
CA ILE A 57 14.86 -16.53 -8.59
C ILE A 57 15.20 -17.32 -7.32
N LEU A 58 14.31 -18.21 -6.91
CA LEU A 58 14.54 -19.12 -5.79
C LEU A 58 15.07 -20.44 -6.34
N LEU A 59 16.23 -20.86 -5.84
CA LEU A 59 16.89 -22.12 -6.18
C LEU A 59 16.88 -23.01 -4.93
N SER A 60 16.33 -24.22 -5.04
CA SER A 60 16.35 -25.20 -3.95
C SER A 60 16.97 -26.49 -4.44
N PHE A 61 18.19 -26.76 -4.01
CA PHE A 61 18.95 -27.98 -4.29
C PHE A 61 18.73 -29.02 -3.19
N GLU A 62 18.45 -30.26 -3.59
CA GLU A 62 18.39 -31.42 -2.71
C GLU A 62 19.14 -32.60 -3.33
N CYS A 63 20.04 -33.21 -2.56
CA CYS A 63 20.73 -34.44 -2.96
C CYS A 63 20.19 -35.64 -2.19
N ASP A 64 19.51 -36.55 -2.89
CA ASP A 64 18.95 -37.79 -2.32
C ASP A 64 20.01 -38.76 -1.77
N LYS A 65 21.28 -38.61 -2.20
CA LYS A 65 22.36 -39.54 -1.83
C LYS A 65 23.01 -39.19 -0.49
N CYS A 66 23.35 -37.92 -0.29
CA CYS A 66 24.03 -37.46 0.93
C CYS A 66 23.14 -36.62 1.84
N GLY A 67 21.92 -36.30 1.43
CA GLY A 67 20.97 -35.47 2.18
C GLY A 67 21.35 -33.99 2.23
N TYR A 68 22.36 -33.57 1.46
CA TYR A 68 22.77 -32.16 1.37
C TYR A 68 21.65 -31.34 0.72
N LYS A 69 21.30 -30.22 1.36
CA LYS A 69 20.30 -29.27 0.89
C LYS A 69 20.95 -27.89 0.81
N ASN A 70 20.69 -27.16 -0.26
CA ASN A 70 21.12 -25.78 -0.41
C ASN A 70 19.98 -24.96 -0.98
N ASN A 71 19.62 -23.85 -0.35
CA ASN A 71 18.60 -22.93 -0.84
C ASN A 71 19.28 -21.61 -1.13
N GLU A 72 19.07 -21.09 -2.33
CA GLU A 72 19.70 -19.88 -2.83
C GLU A 72 18.62 -18.94 -3.38
N VAL A 73 18.82 -17.64 -3.16
CA VAL A 73 17.95 -16.59 -3.66
C VAL A 73 18.78 -15.70 -4.55
N SER A 74 18.55 -15.77 -5.86
CA SER A 74 19.21 -14.90 -6.84
C SER A 74 18.26 -13.77 -7.24
N SER A 75 18.76 -12.55 -7.44
CA SER A 75 17.93 -11.49 -8.02
C SER A 75 17.76 -11.77 -9.52
N GLY A 76 16.52 -11.92 -9.99
CA GLY A 76 16.20 -12.09 -11.41
C GLY A 76 16.16 -10.77 -12.19
N GLY A 77 16.24 -9.63 -11.50
CA GLY A 77 16.30 -8.30 -12.09
C GLY A 77 17.66 -7.98 -12.69
N LYS A 78 17.68 -7.09 -13.70
CA LYS A 78 18.93 -6.53 -14.24
C LYS A 78 19.74 -5.86 -13.12
N VAL A 79 21.07 -5.94 -13.23
CA VAL A 79 22.01 -5.09 -12.47
C VAL A 79 21.51 -3.64 -12.54
N GLN A 80 21.44 -2.96 -11.40
CA GLN A 80 20.91 -1.60 -11.33
C GLN A 80 21.79 -0.62 -12.13
N GLU A 81 21.39 0.64 -12.29
CA GLU A 81 22.26 1.62 -12.93
C GLU A 81 23.50 1.93 -12.07
N PHE A 82 23.32 1.99 -10.74
CA PHE A 82 24.37 2.31 -9.77
C PHE A 82 24.66 1.14 -8.82
N GLY A 83 25.90 1.07 -8.31
CA GLY A 83 26.23 0.27 -7.13
C GLY A 83 25.67 0.92 -5.86
N LEU A 84 25.51 0.12 -4.80
CA LEU A 84 24.82 0.50 -3.59
C LEU A 84 25.68 0.20 -2.37
N ARG A 85 25.80 1.15 -1.45
CA ARG A 85 26.45 0.99 -0.15
C ARG A 85 25.50 1.40 0.96
N LEU A 86 25.12 0.43 1.78
CA LEU A 86 24.23 0.59 2.92
C LEU A 86 25.07 0.64 4.20
N GLN A 87 25.02 1.75 4.93
CA GLN A 87 25.66 1.89 6.22
C GLN A 87 24.59 2.05 7.30
N LEU A 88 24.45 1.02 8.15
CA LEU A 88 23.52 1.02 9.27
C LEU A 88 24.28 1.21 10.58
N LYS A 89 23.82 2.17 11.40
CA LYS A 89 24.23 2.26 12.81
C LYS A 89 23.29 1.42 13.67
N ILE A 90 23.85 0.48 14.42
CA ILE A 90 23.11 -0.39 15.34
C ILE A 90 23.21 0.20 16.74
N LEU A 91 22.07 0.64 17.28
CA LEU A 91 21.97 1.24 18.62
C LEU A 91 21.35 0.26 19.63
N ASN A 92 20.30 -0.45 19.22
CA ASN A 92 19.51 -1.31 20.10
C ASN A 92 19.34 -2.72 19.55
N LYS A 93 18.97 -3.68 20.41
CA LYS A 93 18.68 -5.06 19.99
C LYS A 93 17.55 -5.19 18.97
N LEU A 94 16.64 -4.21 18.91
CA LEU A 94 15.58 -4.20 17.90
C LEU A 94 16.14 -3.97 16.49
N ASP A 95 17.25 -3.23 16.36
CA ASP A 95 17.88 -3.02 15.06
C ASP A 95 18.44 -4.35 14.52
N LEU A 96 18.92 -5.25 15.38
CA LEU A 96 19.42 -6.58 14.99
C LEU A 96 18.36 -7.46 14.30
N ASN A 97 17.08 -7.17 14.52
CA ASN A 97 15.95 -7.91 13.94
C ASN A 97 15.56 -7.44 12.53
N ARG A 98 16.16 -6.35 12.02
CA ARG A 98 15.88 -5.83 10.68
C ARG A 98 16.19 -6.90 9.63
N GLN A 99 15.26 -7.15 8.73
CA GLN A 99 15.48 -8.03 7.60
C GLN A 99 16.48 -7.40 6.62
N ILE A 100 17.40 -8.22 6.14
CA ILE A 100 18.44 -7.86 5.20
C ILE A 100 18.40 -8.81 4.05
N VAL A 101 18.59 -8.24 2.89
CA VAL A 101 18.77 -9.02 1.68
C VAL A 101 20.13 -8.67 1.14
N LYS A 102 20.96 -9.71 1.11
CA LYS A 102 22.34 -9.64 0.72
C LYS A 102 22.45 -10.28 -0.66
N SER A 103 22.90 -9.50 -1.64
CA SER A 103 23.27 -10.03 -2.96
C SER A 103 24.52 -10.92 -2.87
N GLU A 104 24.71 -11.81 -3.85
CA GLU A 104 25.92 -12.63 -3.97
C GLU A 104 27.19 -11.77 -4.17
N TYR A 105 27.02 -10.62 -4.84
CA TYR A 105 28.07 -9.64 -5.10
C TYR A 105 28.33 -8.67 -3.94
N ALA A 106 27.54 -8.76 -2.86
CA ALA A 106 27.65 -7.85 -1.73
C ALA A 106 28.73 -8.27 -0.74
N THR A 107 29.58 -7.31 -0.38
CA THR A 107 30.57 -7.39 0.69
C THR A 107 29.96 -6.83 1.98
N VAL A 108 30.14 -7.53 3.10
CA VAL A 108 29.68 -7.05 4.42
C VAL A 108 30.89 -6.76 5.29
N SER A 109 30.96 -5.57 5.88
CA SER A 109 32.05 -5.17 6.78
C SER A 109 31.54 -4.63 8.11
N LEU A 110 32.29 -4.94 9.17
CA LEU A 110 32.16 -4.38 10.51
C LEU A 110 33.44 -3.60 10.82
N PRO A 111 33.47 -2.28 10.57
CA PRO A 111 34.67 -1.46 10.70
C PRO A 111 35.29 -1.51 12.10
N GLU A 112 34.48 -1.60 13.15
CA GLU A 112 34.94 -1.62 14.54
C GLU A 112 35.68 -2.91 14.91
N LEU A 113 35.48 -3.99 14.16
CA LEU A 113 36.16 -5.27 14.35
C LEU A 113 37.22 -5.56 13.27
N GLU A 114 37.39 -4.66 12.29
CA GLU A 114 38.20 -4.91 11.08
C GLU A 114 37.81 -6.25 10.42
N PHE A 115 36.51 -6.53 10.40
CA PHE A 115 35.93 -7.77 9.87
C PHE A 115 35.27 -7.52 8.52
N GLU A 116 35.50 -8.41 7.56
CA GLU A 116 34.93 -8.32 6.23
C GLU A 116 34.56 -9.72 5.74
N ILE A 117 33.36 -9.85 5.17
CA ILE A 117 32.87 -11.01 4.44
C ILE A 117 32.88 -10.63 2.97
N PRO A 118 33.79 -11.20 2.16
CA PRO A 118 33.94 -10.80 0.76
C PRO A 118 32.79 -11.30 -0.12
N ALA A 119 32.59 -10.63 -1.26
CA ALA A 119 31.65 -11.04 -2.30
C ALA A 119 31.98 -12.44 -2.85
N GLY A 120 30.95 -13.22 -3.22
CA GLY A 120 31.09 -14.54 -3.84
C GLY A 120 31.35 -15.73 -2.90
N GLU A 121 31.62 -15.52 -1.60
CA GLU A 121 31.71 -16.62 -0.62
C GLU A 121 30.34 -17.20 -0.22
N HIS A 122 29.28 -16.40 -0.37
CA HIS A 122 27.91 -16.77 -0.01
C HIS A 122 26.93 -16.41 -1.12
N THR A 123 26.01 -17.33 -1.40
CA THR A 123 24.88 -17.11 -2.30
C THR A 123 23.98 -15.99 -1.78
N GLY A 124 23.18 -15.39 -2.66
CA GLY A 124 22.22 -14.37 -2.27
C GLY A 124 21.23 -14.91 -1.23
N GLU A 125 20.98 -14.13 -0.18
CA GLU A 125 20.19 -14.59 0.96
C GLU A 125 19.33 -13.51 1.61
N ILE A 126 18.22 -13.96 2.21
CA ILE A 126 17.32 -13.16 3.03
C ILE A 126 17.53 -13.60 4.49
N THR A 127 18.01 -12.68 5.32
CA THR A 127 18.39 -12.95 6.71
C THR A 127 18.14 -11.72 7.58
N THR A 128 18.61 -11.69 8.81
CA THR A 128 18.62 -10.49 9.67
C THR A 128 20.06 -10.06 9.96
N LEU A 129 20.26 -8.85 10.50
CA LEU A 129 21.60 -8.42 10.98
C LEU A 129 22.18 -9.44 11.98
N GLU A 130 21.34 -9.91 12.91
CA GLU A 130 21.72 -10.95 13.86
C GLU A 130 22.13 -12.24 13.13
N GLY A 131 21.37 -12.64 12.11
CA GLY A 131 21.61 -13.84 11.32
C GLY A 131 22.98 -13.84 10.63
N ILE A 132 23.41 -12.70 10.07
CA ILE A 132 24.73 -12.55 9.45
C ILE A 132 25.84 -12.74 10.49
N ILE A 133 25.73 -12.08 11.65
CA ILE A 133 26.75 -12.14 12.71
C ILE A 133 26.79 -13.54 13.34
N LEU A 134 25.64 -14.17 13.58
CA LEU A 134 25.54 -15.54 14.10
C LEU A 134 26.16 -16.56 13.16
N ARG A 135 25.99 -16.38 11.85
CA ARG A 135 26.60 -17.27 10.86
C ARG A 135 28.12 -17.10 10.82
N ALA A 136 28.61 -15.86 10.75
CA ALA A 136 30.04 -15.57 10.84
C ALA A 136 30.66 -16.19 12.11
N LYS A 137 29.98 -16.06 13.25
CA LYS A 137 30.37 -16.70 14.51
C LYS A 137 30.42 -18.22 14.41
N SER A 138 29.40 -18.85 13.82
CA SER A 138 29.33 -20.31 13.69
C SER A 138 30.42 -20.86 12.76
N SER A 139 30.64 -20.20 11.62
CA SER A 139 31.70 -20.56 10.67
C SER A 139 33.10 -20.45 11.29
N LEU A 140 33.37 -19.41 12.07
CA LEU A 140 34.65 -19.27 12.80
C LEU A 140 34.79 -20.28 13.94
N ALA A 141 33.69 -20.66 14.61
CA ALA A 141 33.71 -21.65 15.68
C ALA A 141 34.08 -23.05 15.17
N GLU A 142 33.57 -23.46 14.00
CA GLU A 142 33.91 -24.75 13.37
C GLU A 142 35.42 -24.86 13.06
N VAL A 143 36.03 -23.78 12.55
CA VAL A 143 37.48 -23.72 12.29
C VAL A 143 38.29 -23.84 13.59
N THR A 144 37.72 -23.41 14.72
CA THR A 144 38.38 -23.47 16.03
C THR A 144 38.47 -24.92 16.55
N GLU A 145 37.53 -25.78 16.17
CA GLU A 145 37.50 -27.21 16.54
C GLU A 145 38.44 -28.08 15.67
N ASP A 146 38.87 -27.60 14.50
CA ASP A 146 39.78 -28.33 13.62
C ASP A 146 41.16 -28.56 14.28
N ARG A 147 41.59 -29.82 14.29
CA ARG A 147 42.86 -30.25 14.91
C ARG A 147 44.11 -29.77 14.17
N GLN A 148 43.99 -29.25 12.94
CA GLN A 148 45.13 -28.81 12.12
C GLN A 148 45.58 -27.37 12.39
N VAL A 149 44.79 -26.55 13.09
CA VAL A 149 45.10 -25.13 13.34
C VAL A 149 46.05 -24.97 14.55
N SER A 150 47.06 -24.10 14.41
CA SER A 150 48.02 -23.80 15.47
C SER A 150 47.36 -23.18 16.71
N LYS A 151 47.89 -23.48 17.91
CA LYS A 151 47.30 -23.03 19.19
C LYS A 151 47.17 -21.51 19.29
N ASP A 152 48.16 -20.76 18.79
CA ASP A 152 48.17 -19.30 18.82
C ASP A 152 47.07 -18.68 17.95
N VAL A 153 46.70 -19.33 16.83
CA VAL A 153 45.59 -18.87 15.97
C VAL A 153 44.25 -19.18 16.61
N LYS A 154 44.12 -20.34 17.29
CA LYS A 154 42.90 -20.68 18.03
C LYS A 154 42.59 -19.70 19.15
N GLU A 155 43.59 -19.27 19.92
CA GLU A 155 43.38 -18.28 21.00
C GLU A 155 42.92 -16.92 20.45
N LYS A 156 43.47 -16.49 19.31
CA LYS A 156 43.03 -15.26 18.63
C LYS A 156 41.60 -15.38 18.08
N LEU A 157 41.25 -16.53 17.50
CA LEU A 157 39.90 -16.79 16.99
C LEU A 157 38.86 -16.82 18.10
N ILE A 158 39.15 -17.47 19.24
CA ILE A 158 38.26 -17.48 20.41
C ILE A 158 38.03 -16.05 20.91
N THR A 159 39.09 -15.26 21.03
CA THR A 159 38.99 -13.85 21.45
C THR A 159 38.12 -13.03 20.48
N PHE A 160 38.18 -13.34 19.18
CA PHE A 160 37.40 -12.66 18.15
C PHE A 160 35.93 -13.09 18.15
N VAL A 161 35.65 -14.39 18.36
CA VAL A 161 34.30 -14.94 18.54
C VAL A 161 33.61 -14.35 19.78
N ASP A 162 34.36 -14.09 20.85
CA ASP A 162 33.85 -13.39 22.03
C ASP A 162 33.46 -11.95 21.71
N LYS A 163 34.27 -11.23 20.91
CA LYS A 163 33.93 -9.87 20.43
C LYS A 163 32.65 -9.87 19.58
N LEU A 164 32.47 -10.84 18.67
CA LEU A 164 31.22 -10.98 17.91
C LEU A 164 30.02 -11.25 18.82
N SER A 165 30.22 -11.99 19.91
CA SER A 165 29.17 -12.26 20.90
C SER A 165 28.77 -11.01 21.69
N GLN A 166 29.73 -10.11 21.98
CA GLN A 166 29.45 -8.81 22.60
C GLN A 166 28.60 -7.90 21.70
N LEU A 167 28.83 -7.94 20.39
CA LEU A 167 28.02 -7.20 19.41
C LEU A 167 26.58 -7.69 19.34
N ILE A 168 26.35 -9.01 19.36
CA ILE A 168 25.00 -9.61 19.38
C ILE A 168 24.23 -9.19 20.66
N ASN A 169 24.94 -9.02 21.78
CA ASN A 169 24.33 -8.54 23.02
C ASN A 169 24.04 -7.03 23.04
N CYS A 170 24.45 -6.28 22.01
CA CYS A 170 24.42 -4.81 21.95
C CYS A 170 25.08 -4.16 23.18
N GLU A 171 26.23 -4.67 23.61
CA GLU A 171 27.00 -4.04 24.70
C GLU A 171 27.67 -2.73 24.26
N THR A 172 27.92 -2.58 22.96
CA THR A 172 28.51 -1.40 22.32
C THR A 172 27.77 -1.06 21.03
N GLU A 173 27.60 0.23 20.74
CA GLU A 173 27.12 0.71 19.44
C GLU A 173 28.17 0.42 18.36
N PHE A 174 27.73 -0.05 17.19
CA PHE A 174 28.61 -0.36 16.06
C PHE A 174 27.90 -0.10 14.73
N SER A 175 28.67 -0.10 13.65
CA SER A 175 28.15 0.08 12.29
C SER A 175 28.36 -1.17 11.45
N MET A 176 27.38 -1.46 10.61
CA MET A 176 27.50 -2.49 9.58
C MET A 176 27.41 -1.82 8.22
N ILE A 177 28.36 -2.15 7.35
CA ILE A 177 28.42 -1.63 5.98
C ILE A 177 28.22 -2.80 5.02
N ILE A 178 27.21 -2.71 4.17
CA ILE A 178 26.96 -3.63 3.07
C ILE A 178 27.27 -2.88 1.78
N ASP A 179 28.29 -3.32 1.05
CA ASP A 179 28.72 -2.74 -0.22
C ASP A 179 28.40 -3.71 -1.36
N ASP A 180 27.43 -3.35 -2.19
CA ASP A 180 26.87 -4.18 -3.25
C ASP A 180 26.95 -3.50 -4.62
N PRO A 181 27.91 -3.90 -5.48
CA PRO A 181 28.04 -3.39 -6.83
C PRO A 181 26.81 -3.64 -7.71
N SER A 182 26.01 -4.69 -7.42
CA SER A 182 24.81 -5.03 -8.21
C SER A 182 23.65 -4.08 -7.96
N GLY A 183 23.65 -3.39 -6.81
CA GLY A 183 22.60 -2.47 -6.39
C GLY A 183 21.32 -3.14 -5.89
N ASN A 184 21.36 -4.43 -5.56
CA ASN A 184 20.16 -5.23 -5.23
C ASN A 184 20.03 -5.54 -3.73
N SER A 185 21.05 -5.25 -2.92
CA SER A 185 21.00 -5.46 -1.47
C SER A 185 20.07 -4.45 -0.78
N PHE A 186 19.46 -4.84 0.33
CA PHE A 186 18.45 -4.04 1.01
C PHE A 186 18.47 -4.27 2.53
N ILE A 187 18.17 -3.24 3.31
CA ILE A 187 17.97 -3.33 4.77
C ILE A 187 16.58 -2.75 5.09
N GLU A 188 15.80 -3.51 5.86
CA GLU A 188 14.46 -3.14 6.30
C GLU A 188 14.47 -1.89 7.20
N ASN A 189 13.54 -0.98 6.91
CA ASN A 189 13.18 0.11 7.82
C ASN A 189 12.06 -0.36 8.76
N PRO A 190 12.30 -0.47 10.08
CA PRO A 190 11.30 -0.93 11.05
C PRO A 190 10.11 0.04 11.21
N HIS A 191 10.23 1.27 10.72
CA HIS A 191 9.17 2.29 10.74
C HIS A 191 9.00 2.86 9.33
N PRO A 192 8.35 2.14 8.39
CA PRO A 192 8.22 2.57 7.00
C PRO A 192 7.53 3.93 6.82
N GLU A 193 6.70 4.34 7.79
CA GLU A 193 6.04 5.65 7.86
C GLU A 193 6.99 6.82 8.19
N LYS A 194 8.23 6.54 8.63
CA LYS A 194 9.25 7.52 8.98
C LYS A 194 10.54 7.27 8.23
N ILE A 195 11.28 8.33 7.96
CA ILE A 195 12.64 8.20 7.42
C ILE A 195 13.52 7.56 8.49
N ASP A 196 14.15 6.44 8.15
CA ASP A 196 15.10 5.79 9.03
C ASP A 196 16.35 6.67 9.21
N THR A 197 16.56 7.16 10.42
CA THR A 197 17.73 8.00 10.75
C THR A 197 18.99 7.19 11.01
N GLN A 198 18.88 5.86 11.14
CA GLN A 198 20.00 4.97 11.46
C GLN A 198 20.65 4.36 10.21
N LEU A 199 19.93 4.29 9.10
CA LEU A 199 20.38 3.75 7.83
C LEU A 199 20.77 4.87 6.86
N THR A 200 22.01 4.84 6.39
CA THR A 200 22.50 5.69 5.29
C THR A 200 22.64 4.82 4.05
N THR A 201 22.01 5.25 2.96
CA THR A 201 22.10 4.57 1.65
C THR A 201 22.91 5.44 0.70
N ILE A 202 23.94 4.88 0.07
CA ILE A 202 24.88 5.59 -0.81
C ILE A 202 24.87 4.88 -2.16
N HIS A 203 24.63 5.61 -3.25
CA HIS A 203 24.75 5.08 -4.61
C HIS A 203 26.10 5.51 -5.20
N TYR A 204 26.75 4.63 -5.97
CA TYR A 204 28.04 4.94 -6.60
C TYR A 204 28.13 4.39 -8.03
N HIS A 205 28.92 5.05 -8.87
CA HIS A 205 29.29 4.51 -10.18
C HIS A 205 30.31 3.37 -10.01
N ARG A 206 30.09 2.27 -10.72
CA ARG A 206 30.92 1.07 -10.61
C ARG A 206 32.33 1.34 -11.13
N SER A 207 33.32 0.75 -10.47
CA SER A 207 34.64 0.64 -11.04
C SER A 207 34.66 -0.40 -12.16
N LEU A 208 35.65 -0.32 -13.06
CA LEU A 208 35.83 -1.32 -14.12
C LEU A 208 35.97 -2.75 -13.55
N GLN A 209 36.59 -2.90 -12.37
CA GLN A 209 36.71 -4.18 -11.68
C GLN A 209 35.34 -4.72 -11.22
N GLN A 210 34.45 -3.84 -10.74
CA GLN A 210 33.08 -4.19 -10.36
C GLN A 210 32.20 -4.49 -11.59
N GLU A 211 32.39 -3.78 -12.69
CA GLU A 211 31.69 -4.06 -13.96
C GLU A 211 32.08 -5.43 -14.55
N LYS A 212 33.35 -5.80 -14.44
CA LYS A 212 33.83 -7.15 -14.78
C LYS A 212 33.24 -8.23 -13.86
N LEU A 213 33.24 -7.98 -12.54
CA LEU A 213 32.64 -8.90 -11.56
C LEU A 213 31.17 -9.23 -11.87
N LEU A 214 30.43 -8.23 -12.37
CA LEU A 214 29.02 -8.35 -12.73
C LEU A 214 28.78 -8.85 -14.17
N GLY A 215 29.85 -9.12 -14.94
CA GLY A 215 29.77 -9.56 -16.33
C GLY A 215 29.20 -8.52 -17.30
N LEU A 216 29.23 -7.23 -16.93
CA LEU A 216 28.78 -6.12 -17.78
C LEU A 216 29.79 -5.78 -18.89
N VAL A 217 31.07 -6.10 -18.63
CA VAL A 217 32.20 -5.83 -19.52
C VAL A 217 32.99 -7.12 -19.69
N ALA A 218 33.49 -7.39 -20.90
CA ALA A 218 34.29 -8.57 -21.18
C ALA A 218 35.68 -8.49 -20.50
N ASP A 219 36.22 -9.64 -20.10
CA ASP A 219 37.46 -9.73 -19.30
C ASP A 219 38.69 -9.12 -20.00
N ASP A 220 38.64 -8.99 -21.34
CA ASP A 220 39.68 -8.50 -22.23
C ASP A 220 39.77 -6.97 -22.34
N VAL A 221 38.90 -6.21 -21.66
CA VAL A 221 38.98 -4.74 -21.59
C VAL A 221 40.06 -4.32 -20.58
N GLU A 222 41.17 -3.75 -21.04
CA GLU A 222 42.27 -3.27 -20.19
C GLU A 222 41.91 -1.97 -19.44
N GLU A 223 42.44 -1.82 -18.22
CA GLU A 223 42.26 -0.63 -17.37
C GLU A 223 42.83 0.61 -18.08
N SER A 224 41.98 1.57 -18.44
CA SER A 224 42.41 2.92 -18.83
C SER A 224 42.70 3.76 -17.59
N ASN A 225 43.88 4.40 -17.54
CA ASN A 225 44.41 5.22 -16.44
C ASN A 225 43.64 6.54 -16.16
N ASP A 226 42.31 6.54 -16.12
CA ASP A 226 41.53 7.69 -15.67
C ASP A 226 40.96 7.40 -14.26
N GLU A 227 41.86 7.34 -13.27
CA GLU A 227 41.51 7.54 -11.87
C GLU A 227 41.34 9.05 -11.63
N ASP A 228 40.10 9.55 -11.71
CA ASP A 228 39.64 10.75 -10.97
C ASP A 228 38.14 11.00 -11.24
N ALA A 229 37.28 10.14 -10.68
CA ALA A 229 35.91 10.53 -10.38
C ALA A 229 35.77 10.64 -8.86
N PRO A 230 35.65 11.86 -8.27
CA PRO A 230 35.48 11.99 -6.84
C PRO A 230 34.15 11.37 -6.40
N PRO A 231 34.06 10.74 -5.22
CA PRO A 231 32.80 10.25 -4.68
C PRO A 231 31.86 11.44 -4.48
N VAL A 232 30.71 11.43 -5.16
CA VAL A 232 29.65 12.41 -4.94
C VAL A 232 28.95 12.05 -3.63
N TRP A 233 29.04 12.94 -2.66
CA TRP A 233 28.29 12.87 -1.41
C TRP A 233 26.88 13.38 -1.66
N GLU A 234 25.86 12.53 -1.54
CA GLU A 234 24.47 12.97 -1.62
C GLU A 234 23.82 13.00 -0.24
N SER A 235 23.61 14.21 0.28
CA SER A 235 22.83 14.48 1.49
C SER A 235 21.33 14.25 1.24
N ARG A 236 20.51 14.27 2.30
CA ARG A 236 19.03 14.31 2.29
C ARG A 236 18.40 15.32 1.29
N GLU A 237 19.17 16.26 0.74
CA GLU A 237 18.74 17.22 -0.28
C GLU A 237 18.73 16.61 -1.69
N ALA A 238 19.45 15.52 -1.97
CA ALA A 238 19.49 14.88 -3.28
C ALA A 238 18.17 14.19 -3.65
N ILE A 239 17.56 13.44 -2.73
CA ILE A 239 16.21 12.82 -2.92
C ILE A 239 15.13 13.89 -3.14
N ARG A 240 15.27 15.07 -2.50
CA ARG A 240 14.36 16.22 -2.74
C ARG A 240 14.59 16.89 -4.10
N ASN A 241 15.80 16.78 -4.65
CA ASN A 241 16.17 17.34 -5.95
C ASN A 241 15.98 16.35 -7.11
N GLU A 242 15.83 15.06 -6.81
CA GLU A 242 15.51 13.99 -7.73
C GLU A 242 14.12 14.19 -8.32
N VAL A 243 14.00 13.87 -9.62
CA VAL A 243 12.72 13.88 -10.30
C VAL A 243 12.09 12.51 -10.08
N LEU A 244 10.94 12.48 -9.42
CA LEU A 244 10.15 11.26 -9.24
C LEU A 244 9.39 10.97 -10.52
N HIS A 245 9.44 9.74 -11.01
CA HIS A 245 8.77 9.32 -12.24
C HIS A 245 7.66 8.32 -11.88
N PHE A 246 6.43 8.57 -12.32
CA PHE A 246 5.31 7.62 -12.17
C PHE A 246 4.37 7.71 -13.37
N SER A 247 3.68 6.60 -13.65
CA SER A 247 2.74 6.51 -14.79
C SER A 247 1.31 6.85 -14.34
N VAL A 248 0.63 7.69 -15.11
CA VAL A 248 -0.79 8.05 -14.92
C VAL A 248 -1.55 7.98 -16.24
N ASP A 249 -2.87 7.87 -16.18
CA ASP A 249 -3.69 7.95 -17.38
C ASP A 249 -3.69 9.38 -17.95
N CYS A 250 -3.39 9.51 -19.24
CA CYS A 250 -3.38 10.79 -19.92
C CYS A 250 -4.79 11.40 -19.94
N PRO A 251 -4.98 12.66 -19.48
CA PRO A 251 -6.31 13.28 -19.44
C PRO A 251 -6.92 13.52 -20.82
N ASN A 252 -6.11 13.48 -21.89
CA ASN A 252 -6.55 13.68 -23.26
C ASN A 252 -6.93 12.37 -23.98
N CYS A 253 -6.17 11.28 -23.78
CA CYS A 253 -6.36 10.04 -24.55
C CYS A 253 -6.56 8.78 -23.68
N LEU A 254 -6.51 8.91 -22.36
CA LEU A 254 -6.71 7.87 -21.36
C LEU A 254 -5.74 6.67 -21.47
N LYS A 255 -4.62 6.85 -22.18
CA LYS A 255 -3.51 5.90 -22.20
C LYS A 255 -2.47 6.29 -21.17
N GLN A 256 -1.71 5.31 -20.70
CA GLN A 256 -0.60 5.51 -19.76
C GLN A 256 0.39 6.54 -20.33
N ALA A 257 0.70 7.55 -19.51
CA ALA A 257 1.64 8.62 -19.77
C ALA A 257 2.57 8.79 -18.58
N GLU A 258 3.82 9.13 -18.85
CA GLU A 258 4.82 9.35 -17.82
C GLU A 258 4.65 10.76 -17.22
N THR A 259 4.65 10.83 -15.89
CA THR A 259 4.59 12.07 -15.12
C THR A 259 5.82 12.21 -14.26
N ASN A 260 6.50 13.33 -14.43
CA ASN A 260 7.69 13.72 -13.72
C ASN A 260 7.33 14.70 -12.61
N MET A 261 7.70 14.41 -11.38
CA MET A 261 7.39 15.21 -10.20
C MET A 261 8.64 15.71 -9.51
N LYS A 262 8.66 16.99 -9.14
CA LYS A 262 9.78 17.60 -8.40
C LYS A 262 9.29 18.56 -7.32
N PHE A 263 9.87 18.47 -6.13
CA PHE A 263 9.66 19.44 -5.05
C PHE A 263 10.51 20.69 -5.30
N ILE A 264 9.91 21.87 -5.14
CA ILE A 264 10.58 23.15 -5.27
C ILE A 264 10.22 24.00 -4.06
N ASN A 265 11.26 24.46 -3.35
CA ASN A 265 11.11 25.43 -2.28
C ASN A 265 11.28 26.84 -2.84
N ILE A 266 10.18 27.57 -2.93
CA ILE A 266 10.19 28.98 -3.32
C ILE A 266 10.57 29.81 -2.06
N PRO A 267 11.62 30.64 -2.10
CA PRO A 267 11.99 31.49 -0.97
C PRO A 267 10.82 32.35 -0.50
N TYR A 268 10.59 32.43 0.81
CA TYR A 268 9.48 33.18 1.44
C TYR A 268 8.07 32.68 1.07
N PHE A 269 7.96 31.48 0.49
CA PHE A 269 6.70 30.80 0.24
C PHE A 269 6.79 29.32 0.67
N LYS A 270 5.64 28.64 0.71
CA LYS A 270 5.57 27.20 1.04
C LYS A 270 6.12 26.32 -0.09
N GLU A 271 6.45 25.09 0.26
CA GLU A 271 6.91 24.07 -0.69
C GLU A 271 5.85 23.79 -1.76
N VAL A 272 6.27 23.74 -3.02
CA VAL A 272 5.42 23.42 -4.18
C VAL A 272 5.95 22.20 -4.91
N ILE A 273 5.06 21.51 -5.60
CA ILE A 273 5.33 20.31 -6.38
C ILE A 273 5.05 20.65 -7.84
N ILE A 274 6.03 20.49 -8.72
CA ILE A 274 5.83 20.57 -10.16
C ILE A 274 5.61 19.16 -10.69
N MET A 275 4.51 18.96 -11.42
CA MET A 275 4.15 17.73 -12.12
C MET A 275 4.14 18.00 -13.63
N ALA A 276 5.03 17.36 -14.37
CA ALA A 276 5.11 17.45 -15.82
C ALA A 276 4.67 16.13 -16.44
N THR A 277 3.49 16.10 -17.08
CA THR A 277 2.99 14.91 -17.79
C THR A 277 3.33 15.01 -19.26
N CYS A 278 3.97 13.98 -19.82
CA CYS A 278 4.27 13.87 -21.24
C CYS A 278 3.68 12.57 -21.80
N CYS A 279 2.64 12.68 -22.63
CA CYS A 279 2.03 11.51 -23.28
C CYS A 279 2.68 11.26 -24.64
N GLU A 280 3.38 10.14 -24.78
CA GLU A 280 3.99 9.73 -26.06
C GLU A 280 2.95 9.33 -27.12
N HIS A 281 1.76 8.89 -26.71
CA HIS A 281 0.73 8.43 -27.63
C HIS A 281 -0.05 9.54 -28.34
N CYS A 282 -0.33 10.65 -27.66
CA CYS A 282 -1.10 11.76 -28.25
C CYS A 282 -0.33 13.09 -28.27
N GLY A 283 0.90 13.13 -27.74
CA GLY A 283 1.72 14.33 -27.66
C GLY A 283 1.25 15.36 -26.62
N HIS A 284 0.27 15.01 -25.78
CA HIS A 284 -0.22 15.91 -24.73
C HIS A 284 0.88 16.17 -23.69
N ARG A 285 1.10 17.45 -23.37
CA ARG A 285 2.06 17.91 -22.39
C ARG A 285 1.40 18.87 -21.42
N THR A 286 1.57 18.64 -20.12
CA THR A 286 1.07 19.53 -19.07
C THR A 286 2.16 19.76 -18.05
N ASN A 287 2.24 20.98 -17.52
CA ASN A 287 3.05 21.34 -16.37
C ASN A 287 2.10 21.93 -15.33
N GLU A 288 1.76 21.13 -14.33
CA GLU A 288 0.93 21.53 -13.21
C GLU A 288 1.82 21.83 -12.01
N VAL A 289 1.52 22.92 -11.30
CA VAL A 289 2.20 23.23 -10.03
C VAL A 289 1.18 23.11 -8.91
N LYS A 290 1.44 22.31 -7.89
CA LYS A 290 0.54 22.13 -6.75
C LYS A 290 1.25 22.52 -5.46
N SER A 291 0.54 23.14 -4.53
CA SER A 291 1.08 23.38 -3.20
C SER A 291 1.21 22.04 -2.48
N ALA A 292 2.37 21.76 -1.85
CA ALA A 292 2.55 20.55 -1.05
C ALA A 292 1.80 20.62 0.29
N SER A 293 1.36 21.81 0.68
CA SER A 293 0.60 22.07 1.90
C SER A 293 -0.90 21.98 1.68
N GLY A 294 -1.64 21.60 2.72
CA GLY A 294 -3.09 21.68 2.73
C GLY A 294 -3.63 23.12 2.63
N ILE A 295 -4.96 23.24 2.59
CA ILE A 295 -5.64 24.53 2.59
C ILE A 295 -5.24 25.34 3.83
N ALA A 296 -4.85 26.60 3.64
CA ALA A 296 -4.45 27.46 4.75
C ALA A 296 -5.63 27.77 5.69
N GLU A 297 -5.32 28.12 6.94
CA GLU A 297 -6.34 28.48 7.95
C GLU A 297 -7.16 29.71 7.53
N ARG A 298 -6.56 30.63 6.77
CA ARG A 298 -7.17 31.87 6.29
C ARG A 298 -7.02 32.00 4.78
N GLY A 299 -8.01 32.66 4.17
CA GLY A 299 -7.90 33.13 2.78
C GLY A 299 -6.90 34.27 2.69
N ILE A 300 -6.31 34.45 1.51
CA ILE A 300 -5.34 35.51 1.24
C ILE A 300 -5.80 36.35 0.05
N LYS A 301 -5.68 37.66 0.18
CA LYS A 301 -5.88 38.62 -0.88
C LYS A 301 -4.58 39.36 -1.13
N LEU A 302 -4.02 39.20 -2.32
CA LEU A 302 -2.79 39.84 -2.76
C LEU A 302 -3.15 40.91 -3.78
N THR A 303 -2.80 42.17 -3.50
CA THR A 303 -3.01 43.28 -4.44
C THR A 303 -1.65 43.84 -4.82
N LEU A 304 -1.25 43.63 -6.08
CA LEU A 304 -0.03 44.18 -6.66
C LEU A 304 -0.39 45.37 -7.55
N HIS A 305 0.17 46.54 -7.25
CA HIS A 305 0.11 47.70 -8.13
C HIS A 305 1.25 47.65 -9.14
N VAL A 306 0.95 47.25 -10.38
CA VAL A 306 1.91 47.11 -11.47
C VAL A 306 2.10 48.47 -12.14
N VAL A 307 3.29 49.05 -12.01
CA VAL A 307 3.62 50.36 -12.61
C VAL A 307 4.89 50.28 -13.44
N ASP A 308 5.91 49.59 -12.93
CA ASP A 308 7.21 49.52 -13.57
C ASP A 308 7.34 48.23 -14.39
N THR A 309 8.21 48.25 -15.41
CA THR A 309 8.49 47.05 -16.21
C THR A 309 9.14 45.93 -15.40
N CYS A 310 9.79 46.24 -14.27
CA CYS A 310 10.30 45.23 -13.34
C CYS A 310 9.18 44.50 -12.58
N ASP A 311 7.99 45.07 -12.47
CA ASP A 311 6.86 44.40 -11.82
C ASP A 311 6.31 43.26 -12.71
N LEU A 312 6.53 43.32 -14.03
CA LEU A 312 6.12 42.28 -14.99
C LEU A 312 6.94 40.99 -14.86
N THR A 313 8.17 41.09 -14.37
CA THR A 313 9.10 39.96 -14.20
C THR A 313 8.98 39.27 -12.86
N ARG A 314 8.08 39.75 -11.97
CA ARG A 314 7.85 39.12 -10.66
C ARG A 314 7.34 37.71 -10.82
N ASP A 315 7.91 36.79 -10.04
CA ASP A 315 7.41 35.43 -9.96
C ASP A 315 6.05 35.39 -9.26
N ILE A 316 5.11 34.65 -9.85
CA ILE A 316 3.77 34.47 -9.35
C ILE A 316 3.38 32.99 -9.37
N LEU A 317 2.67 32.58 -8.33
CA LEU A 317 1.99 31.29 -8.28
C LEU A 317 0.50 31.57 -8.17
N LYS A 318 -0.25 31.26 -9.23
CA LYS A 318 -1.71 31.27 -9.19
C LYS A 318 -2.17 29.87 -8.82
N SER A 319 -2.88 29.72 -7.71
CA SER A 319 -3.53 28.45 -7.37
C SER A 319 -4.78 28.20 -8.23
N GLU A 320 -5.26 26.96 -8.24
CA GLU A 320 -6.48 26.59 -8.97
C GLU A 320 -7.73 27.27 -8.38
N ASN A 321 -7.77 27.44 -7.05
CA ASN A 321 -8.88 28.04 -6.31
C ASN A 321 -8.78 29.58 -6.21
N CYS A 322 -7.84 30.22 -6.92
CA CYS A 322 -7.63 31.65 -6.89
C CYS A 322 -8.45 32.39 -7.95
N PHE A 323 -9.21 33.39 -7.51
CA PHE A 323 -9.82 34.39 -8.37
C PHE A 323 -8.81 35.47 -8.73
N LEU A 324 -8.85 35.91 -9.98
CA LEU A 324 -8.01 36.98 -10.49
C LEU A 324 -8.89 38.14 -10.96
N TYR A 325 -8.59 39.34 -10.47
CA TYR A 325 -9.24 40.58 -10.90
C TYR A 325 -8.20 41.58 -11.41
N ILE A 326 -8.53 42.23 -12.52
CA ILE A 326 -7.83 43.43 -13.03
C ILE A 326 -8.90 44.51 -13.28
N PRO A 327 -9.19 45.37 -12.28
CA PRO A 327 -10.28 46.34 -12.35
C PRO A 327 -10.19 47.30 -13.54
N GLU A 328 -8.98 47.75 -13.90
CA GLU A 328 -8.75 48.68 -15.01
C GLU A 328 -9.04 48.06 -16.38
N LEU A 329 -8.99 46.72 -16.47
CA LEU A 329 -9.35 45.97 -17.67
C LEU A 329 -10.81 45.48 -17.65
N GLU A 330 -11.54 45.72 -16.56
CA GLU A 330 -12.84 45.10 -16.28
C GLU A 330 -12.77 43.56 -16.43
N LEU A 331 -11.63 42.98 -16.04
CA LEU A 331 -11.36 41.55 -16.17
C LEU A 331 -11.54 40.85 -14.83
N GLU A 332 -12.39 39.84 -14.84
CA GLU A 332 -12.60 38.90 -13.76
C GLU A 332 -12.40 37.48 -14.28
N VAL A 333 -11.53 36.72 -13.63
CA VAL A 333 -11.19 35.35 -13.98
C VAL A 333 -11.53 34.48 -12.78
N GLY A 334 -12.53 33.62 -12.97
CA GLY A 334 -13.00 32.68 -11.95
C GLY A 334 -12.00 31.57 -11.63
N MET A 335 -12.30 30.81 -10.57
CA MET A 335 -11.55 29.62 -10.17
C MET A 335 -11.46 28.61 -11.32
N GLY A 336 -10.33 27.88 -11.41
CA GLY A 336 -10.07 26.89 -12.45
C GLY A 336 -9.77 27.46 -13.85
N ILE A 337 -10.09 28.73 -14.13
CA ILE A 337 -9.76 29.38 -15.39
C ILE A 337 -8.30 29.82 -15.35
N VAL A 338 -7.51 29.26 -16.29
CA VAL A 338 -6.04 29.23 -16.21
C VAL A 338 -5.63 28.55 -14.90
N GLY A 339 -5.54 27.22 -14.97
CA GLY A 339 -5.23 26.34 -13.83
C GLY A 339 -3.91 26.68 -13.14
N SER A 340 -3.54 25.86 -12.15
CA SER A 340 -2.41 26.20 -11.28
C SER A 340 -1.08 26.29 -12.04
N LYS A 341 -0.46 27.48 -12.00
CA LYS A 341 0.75 27.81 -12.77
C LYS A 341 1.72 28.65 -11.94
N PHE A 342 3.00 28.32 -12.07
CA PHE A 342 4.11 29.15 -11.64
C PHE A 342 4.70 29.85 -12.88
N THR A 343 4.64 31.17 -12.91
CA THR A 343 5.05 31.98 -14.06
C THR A 343 5.38 33.41 -13.61
N THR A 344 5.65 34.33 -14.54
CA THR A 344 5.78 35.76 -14.23
C THR A 344 4.46 36.48 -14.47
N VAL A 345 4.31 37.71 -13.96
CA VAL A 345 3.12 38.55 -14.24
C VAL A 345 2.88 38.68 -15.75
N GLU A 346 3.94 38.89 -16.54
CA GLU A 346 3.86 38.89 -18.01
C GLU A 346 3.38 37.54 -18.58
N GLY A 347 3.95 36.43 -18.08
CA GLY A 347 3.59 35.09 -18.52
C GLY A 347 2.13 34.72 -18.23
N LEU A 348 1.59 35.16 -17.09
CA LEU A 348 0.18 34.99 -16.76
C LEU A 348 -0.73 35.76 -17.73
N LEU A 349 -0.41 37.03 -18.02
CA LEU A 349 -1.20 37.83 -18.97
C LEU A 349 -1.15 37.24 -20.39
N LYS A 350 0.02 36.78 -20.85
CA LYS A 350 0.13 36.08 -22.14
C LYS A 350 -0.69 34.79 -22.16
N SER A 351 -0.62 33.99 -21.11
CA SER A 351 -1.42 32.76 -21.01
C SER A 351 -2.92 33.04 -20.97
N LEU A 352 -3.35 34.14 -20.33
CA LEU A 352 -4.75 34.57 -20.35
C LEU A 352 -5.17 34.98 -21.75
N LYS A 353 -4.33 35.76 -22.45
CA LYS A 353 -4.56 36.14 -23.85
C LYS A 353 -4.77 34.92 -24.73
N GLU A 354 -3.85 33.96 -24.68
CA GLU A 354 -3.92 32.71 -25.45
C GLU A 354 -5.19 31.90 -25.11
N THR A 355 -5.54 31.84 -23.83
CA THR A 355 -6.76 31.14 -23.38
C THR A 355 -8.02 31.80 -23.94
N PHE A 356 -8.10 33.12 -23.86
CA PHE A 356 -9.23 33.87 -24.43
C PHE A 356 -9.26 33.77 -25.96
N GLU A 357 -8.12 33.86 -26.64
CA GLU A 357 -8.04 33.68 -28.10
C GLU A 357 -8.53 32.28 -28.52
N ASN A 358 -8.09 31.22 -27.83
CA ASN A 358 -8.49 29.84 -28.14
C ASN A 358 -9.96 29.55 -27.79
N GLN A 359 -10.48 30.10 -26.69
CA GLN A 359 -11.87 29.89 -26.26
C GLN A 359 -12.87 30.81 -26.97
N SER A 360 -12.39 31.91 -27.58
CA SER A 360 -13.23 32.90 -28.27
C SER A 360 -13.78 32.45 -29.62
N CYS A 361 -13.78 31.15 -29.93
CA CYS A 361 -14.46 30.57 -31.10
C CYS A 361 -15.92 31.07 -31.25
N PHE A 362 -16.60 31.32 -30.13
CA PHE A 362 -17.97 31.87 -30.11
C PHE A 362 -18.07 33.40 -30.35
N SER A 363 -17.01 34.17 -30.06
CA SER A 363 -17.01 35.64 -30.14
C SER A 363 -16.22 36.20 -31.33
N LEU A 364 -15.35 35.38 -31.93
CA LEU A 364 -14.53 35.70 -33.12
C LEU A 364 -14.90 34.86 -34.35
N GLY A 365 -15.84 33.92 -34.23
CA GLY A 365 -16.36 33.13 -35.35
C GLY A 365 -17.20 33.96 -36.34
N ASP A 366 -17.51 33.36 -37.49
CA ASP A 366 -18.29 33.98 -38.58
C ASP A 366 -19.73 34.34 -38.20
N SER A 367 -20.24 33.72 -37.14
CA SER A 367 -21.60 33.89 -36.62
C SER A 367 -21.70 34.94 -35.51
N ALA A 368 -20.59 35.52 -35.05
CA ALA A 368 -20.57 36.55 -34.01
C ALA A 368 -20.97 37.93 -34.57
N SER A 369 -21.69 38.72 -33.77
CA SER A 369 -22.06 40.08 -34.18
C SER A 369 -20.80 40.97 -34.35
N PRO A 370 -20.78 41.90 -35.32
CA PRO A 370 -19.63 42.79 -35.55
C PRO A 370 -19.22 43.58 -34.30
N ASP A 371 -20.20 43.98 -33.49
CA ASP A 371 -19.99 44.73 -32.25
C ASP A 371 -19.27 43.88 -31.17
N GLN A 372 -19.63 42.59 -31.06
CA GLN A 372 -18.96 41.67 -30.13
C GLN A 372 -17.53 41.35 -30.58
N GLN A 373 -17.32 41.17 -31.88
CA GLN A 373 -15.98 40.98 -32.44
C GLN A 373 -15.08 42.19 -32.17
N GLN A 374 -15.60 43.40 -32.35
CA GLN A 374 -14.84 44.63 -32.08
C GLN A 374 -14.53 44.80 -30.59
N ARG A 375 -15.50 44.52 -29.71
CA ARG A 375 -15.29 44.56 -28.25
C ARG A 375 -14.21 43.57 -27.81
N MET A 376 -14.26 42.33 -28.28
CA MET A 376 -13.27 41.30 -27.95
C MET A 376 -11.86 41.68 -28.45
N ARG A 377 -11.74 42.17 -29.69
CA ARG A 377 -10.45 42.64 -30.23
C ARG A 377 -9.88 43.80 -29.40
N SER A 378 -10.71 44.78 -29.05
CA SER A 378 -10.28 45.92 -28.22
C SER A 378 -9.84 45.48 -26.82
N PHE A 379 -10.46 44.45 -26.26
CA PHE A 379 -10.07 43.87 -24.97
C PHE A 379 -8.72 43.13 -25.07
N LEU A 380 -8.53 42.29 -26.09
CA LEU A 380 -7.27 41.59 -26.34
C LEU A 380 -6.11 42.58 -26.58
N GLU A 381 -6.36 43.69 -27.28
CA GLU A 381 -5.38 44.76 -27.45
C GLU A 381 -5.03 45.45 -26.13
N LYS A 382 -6.01 45.73 -25.26
CA LYS A 382 -5.74 46.30 -23.93
C LYS A 382 -4.95 45.33 -23.04
N LEU A 383 -5.27 44.05 -23.10
CA LEU A 383 -4.55 43.02 -22.36
C LEU A 383 -3.11 42.85 -22.87
N ASP A 384 -2.90 42.96 -24.18
CA ASP A 384 -1.56 43.00 -24.80
C ASP A 384 -0.77 44.25 -24.35
N GLN A 385 -1.43 45.41 -24.28
CA GLN A 385 -0.83 46.64 -23.75
C GLN A 385 -0.44 46.52 -22.27
N ALA A 386 -1.25 45.82 -21.47
CA ALA A 386 -0.95 45.54 -20.06
C ALA A 386 0.26 44.60 -19.92
N SER A 387 0.36 43.57 -20.76
CA SER A 387 1.51 42.65 -20.78
C SER A 387 2.83 43.33 -21.15
N GLN A 388 2.75 44.45 -21.88
CA GLN A 388 3.90 45.29 -22.27
C GLN A 388 4.20 46.41 -21.26
N GLY A 389 3.40 46.55 -20.19
CA GLY A 389 3.59 47.59 -19.17
C GLY A 389 3.29 49.01 -19.66
N LYS A 390 2.39 49.18 -20.65
CA LYS A 390 2.09 50.51 -21.23
C LYS A 390 1.23 51.40 -20.33
N PHE A 391 0.53 50.83 -19.36
CA PHE A 391 -0.26 51.56 -18.37
C PHE A 391 -0.24 50.82 -17.03
N ALA A 392 -0.48 51.55 -15.94
CA ALA A 392 -0.51 50.98 -14.61
C ALA A 392 -1.87 50.33 -14.30
N TYR A 393 -1.86 49.21 -13.58
CA TYR A 393 -3.06 48.47 -13.20
C TYR A 393 -2.87 47.73 -11.87
N HIS A 394 -3.98 47.34 -11.25
CA HIS A 394 -3.96 46.51 -10.05
C HIS A 394 -4.22 45.05 -10.42
N LEU A 395 -3.27 44.18 -10.07
CA LEU A 395 -3.42 42.74 -10.15
C LEU A 395 -3.85 42.22 -8.78
N ILE A 396 -5.07 41.70 -8.69
CA ILE A 396 -5.64 41.22 -7.44
C ILE A 396 -5.83 39.71 -7.52
N PHE A 397 -5.13 38.98 -6.67
CA PHE A 397 -5.40 37.57 -6.41
C PHE A 397 -6.25 37.47 -5.14
N ASP A 398 -7.40 36.82 -5.25
CA ASP A 398 -8.26 36.50 -4.12
C ASP A 398 -8.35 34.97 -4.01
N ASP A 399 -7.60 34.40 -3.08
CA ASP A 399 -7.43 32.97 -2.94
C ASP A 399 -7.95 32.48 -1.57
N PRO A 400 -9.17 31.92 -1.54
CA PRO A 400 -9.74 31.30 -0.36
C PRO A 400 -8.87 30.16 0.20
N SER A 401 -8.09 29.47 -0.64
CA SER A 401 -7.25 28.35 -0.21
C SER A 401 -5.91 28.77 0.41
N GLY A 402 -5.53 30.06 0.28
CA GLY A 402 -4.28 30.60 0.79
C GLY A 402 -3.03 30.02 0.09
N ASN A 403 -3.17 29.53 -1.14
CA ASN A 403 -2.14 28.80 -1.89
C ASN A 403 -1.48 29.61 -3.01
N SER A 404 -1.82 30.90 -3.16
CA SER A 404 -1.24 31.79 -4.17
C SER A 404 -0.10 32.63 -3.63
N TYR A 405 0.80 33.04 -4.53
CA TYR A 405 2.01 33.81 -4.21
C TYR A 405 2.29 34.88 -5.26
N ILE A 406 2.80 36.03 -4.80
CA ILE A 406 3.40 37.06 -5.64
C ILE A 406 4.73 37.45 -4.99
N GLU A 407 5.80 37.43 -5.77
CA GLU A 407 7.14 37.78 -5.32
C GLU A 407 7.22 39.24 -4.86
N SER A 408 7.83 39.45 -3.69
CA SER A 408 8.21 40.76 -3.16
C SER A 408 9.65 41.07 -3.55
N LEU A 409 9.86 42.04 -4.45
CA LEU A 409 11.19 42.45 -4.91
C LEU A 409 12.05 43.08 -3.79
N THR A 410 11.43 43.51 -2.69
CA THR A 410 12.11 44.13 -1.55
C THR A 410 12.26 43.20 -0.36
N ALA A 411 11.88 41.93 -0.47
CA ALA A 411 11.94 40.96 0.62
C ALA A 411 13.35 40.92 1.26
N PRO A 412 13.46 40.89 2.60
CA PRO A 412 12.40 40.73 3.60
C PRO A 412 11.67 42.04 3.98
N ASN A 413 12.00 43.18 3.38
CA ASN A 413 11.32 44.45 3.67
C ASN A 413 9.93 44.51 3.02
N PRO A 414 8.96 45.20 3.66
CA PRO A 414 7.62 45.36 3.12
C PRO A 414 7.66 46.09 1.79
N ASP A 415 7.07 45.49 0.77
CA ASP A 415 6.96 46.08 -0.56
C ASP A 415 5.82 47.10 -0.58
N SER A 416 6.15 48.34 -0.92
CA SER A 416 5.18 49.43 -1.02
C SER A 416 4.08 49.22 -2.07
N LYS A 417 4.31 48.34 -3.05
CA LYS A 417 3.40 48.06 -4.18
C LYS A 417 2.59 46.78 -4.01
N LEU A 418 2.98 45.90 -3.08
CA LEU A 418 2.31 44.63 -2.83
C LEU A 418 1.63 44.67 -1.46
N LYS A 419 0.30 44.65 -1.46
CA LYS A 419 -0.52 44.56 -0.25
C LYS A 419 -0.97 43.12 -0.06
N VAL A 420 -0.72 42.58 1.13
CA VAL A 420 -1.15 41.23 1.54
C VAL A 420 -2.18 41.36 2.65
N GLU A 421 -3.38 40.85 2.43
CA GLU A 421 -4.47 40.85 3.40
C GLU A 421 -4.93 39.43 3.67
N PHE A 422 -4.98 39.03 4.94
CA PHE A 422 -5.56 37.76 5.35
C PHE A 422 -7.01 37.98 5.77
N TYR A 423 -7.91 37.13 5.29
CA TYR A 423 -9.33 37.21 5.63
C TYR A 423 -9.87 35.86 6.11
N GLU A 424 -10.93 35.92 6.90
CA GLU A 424 -11.69 34.74 7.30
C GLU A 424 -12.68 34.40 6.18
N ARG A 425 -12.63 33.15 5.72
CA ARG A 425 -13.44 32.67 4.59
C ARG A 425 -14.93 32.75 4.92
N SER A 426 -15.73 33.06 3.90
CA SER A 426 -17.19 32.98 4.03
C SER A 426 -17.65 31.52 4.10
N TRP A 427 -18.89 31.31 4.55
CA TRP A 427 -19.50 29.98 4.58
C TRP A 427 -19.56 29.35 3.19
N GLU A 428 -19.91 30.13 2.15
CA GLU A 428 -19.96 29.68 0.76
C GLU A 428 -18.58 29.28 0.23
N GLN A 429 -17.54 30.05 0.56
CA GLN A 429 -16.16 29.71 0.20
C GLN A 429 -15.68 28.43 0.89
N ASN A 430 -16.08 28.21 2.15
CA ASN A 430 -15.81 26.95 2.82
C ASN A 430 -16.56 25.78 2.19
N GLU A 431 -17.77 25.99 1.69
CA GLU A 431 -18.55 24.95 1.01
C GLU A 431 -17.88 24.54 -0.32
N GLU A 432 -17.45 25.52 -1.12
CA GLU A 432 -16.74 25.29 -2.39
C GLU A 432 -15.40 24.56 -2.19
N LEU A 433 -14.72 24.83 -1.08
CA LEU A 433 -13.49 24.13 -0.68
C LEU A 433 -13.74 22.80 0.03
N GLY A 434 -15.00 22.41 0.27
CA GLY A 434 -15.38 21.19 0.98
C GLY A 434 -15.02 21.19 2.47
N LEU A 435 -14.85 22.37 3.07
CA LEU A 435 -14.41 22.56 4.45
C LEU A 435 -15.53 22.57 5.49
N ASN A 436 -16.76 22.93 5.09
CA ASN A 436 -17.89 22.89 6.02
C ASN A 436 -18.25 21.43 6.40
N ASP A 437 -18.11 20.51 5.45
CA ASP A 437 -18.26 19.07 5.65
C ASP A 437 -16.99 18.41 6.21
N MET A 438 -15.87 19.15 6.23
CA MET A 438 -14.61 18.71 6.80
C MET A 438 -14.68 18.83 8.31
N ASN A 439 -15.16 17.76 8.95
CA ASN A 439 -15.01 17.62 10.39
C ASN A 439 -13.49 17.68 10.69
N THR A 440 -13.02 18.48 11.65
CA THR A 440 -11.60 18.52 12.07
C THR A 440 -11.45 18.23 13.57
N GLU A 441 -12.57 18.24 14.29
CA GLU A 441 -12.69 17.89 15.69
C GLU A 441 -13.73 16.76 15.82
N ASN A 442 -13.72 15.99 16.90
CA ASN A 442 -14.69 14.90 17.11
C ASN A 442 -14.72 13.76 16.07
N TYR A 443 -13.65 13.52 15.30
CA TYR A 443 -13.46 12.24 14.59
C TYR A 443 -13.46 11.04 15.55
N SER A 444 -13.22 11.27 16.84
CA SER A 444 -13.25 10.24 17.89
C SER A 444 -14.55 10.21 18.70
N SER A 445 -15.52 11.09 18.48
CA SER A 445 -16.67 11.22 19.41
C SER A 445 -18.06 11.22 18.78
N GLU A 446 -18.29 11.59 17.53
CA GLU A 446 -19.66 11.62 16.98
C GLU A 446 -19.75 11.21 15.51
N VAL A 447 -19.29 9.99 15.19
CA VAL A 447 -19.87 9.26 14.05
C VAL A 447 -21.07 8.51 14.59
N ASN A 448 -22.25 8.89 14.10
CA ASN A 448 -23.57 8.29 14.30
C ASN A 448 -23.53 6.75 14.25
N THR A 449 -23.12 6.14 15.35
CA THR A 449 -23.38 4.73 15.63
C THR A 449 -24.80 4.72 16.16
N TYR A 450 -25.75 4.30 15.32
CA TYR A 450 -27.10 4.01 15.77
C TYR A 450 -27.05 3.05 16.97
N CYS A 451 -27.26 3.63 18.15
CA CYS A 451 -27.82 3.12 19.41
C CYS A 451 -27.28 1.84 20.09
N PHE A 452 -26.48 0.99 19.42
CA PHE A 452 -26.04 -0.28 20.01
C PHE A 452 -24.73 -0.19 20.79
N THR A 453 -23.79 0.68 20.40
CA THR A 453 -22.45 0.77 21.01
C THR A 453 -22.37 1.77 22.16
N SER A 454 -23.05 2.93 22.13
CA SER A 454 -22.95 3.92 23.21
C SER A 454 -23.46 3.41 24.56
N LYS A 455 -24.49 2.55 24.59
CA LYS A 455 -24.95 1.89 25.83
C LYS A 455 -23.97 0.82 26.35
N MET A 456 -23.18 0.19 25.48
CA MET A 456 -22.11 -0.74 25.88
C MET A 456 -20.86 -0.03 26.37
N VAL A 457 -20.56 1.15 25.81
CA VAL A 457 -19.39 1.96 26.19
C VAL A 457 -19.65 2.67 27.52
N GLN A 458 -20.87 3.16 27.78
CA GLN A 458 -21.22 3.80 29.07
C GLN A 458 -21.23 2.83 30.26
N SER A 459 -21.31 1.51 30.07
CA SER A 459 -21.24 0.53 31.16
C SER A 459 -19.83 0.07 31.53
N ARG A 460 -18.77 0.61 30.89
CA ARG A 460 -17.36 0.28 31.20
C ARG A 460 -16.92 0.64 32.63
N VAL A 461 -17.75 1.30 33.43
CA VAL A 461 -17.47 1.61 34.84
C VAL A 461 -17.80 0.43 35.77
N ASP A 462 -18.51 -0.61 35.32
CA ASP A 462 -18.90 -1.77 36.15
C ASP A 462 -18.53 -3.12 35.49
N ASN A 463 -17.63 -3.88 36.15
CA ASN A 463 -17.23 -5.29 35.97
C ASN A 463 -17.63 -6.05 34.68
N SER A 464 -16.62 -6.67 34.05
CA SER A 464 -16.63 -7.37 32.75
C SER A 464 -17.74 -8.41 32.51
N GLU A 465 -18.29 -9.06 33.53
CA GLU A 465 -19.41 -10.02 33.37
C GLU A 465 -20.78 -9.36 33.13
N LYS A 466 -20.97 -8.10 33.55
CA LYS A 466 -22.23 -7.37 33.34
C LYS A 466 -22.39 -6.89 31.90
N CYS A 467 -21.31 -6.45 31.25
CA CYS A 467 -21.34 -5.95 29.86
C CYS A 467 -21.83 -7.03 28.88
N VAL A 468 -21.30 -8.26 28.95
CA VAL A 468 -21.68 -9.37 28.05
C VAL A 468 -23.17 -9.73 28.18
N LYS A 469 -23.71 -9.70 29.41
CA LYS A 469 -25.15 -9.93 29.64
C LYS A 469 -26.00 -8.82 29.04
N MET A 470 -25.57 -7.55 29.14
CA MET A 470 -26.35 -6.40 28.67
C MET A 470 -26.36 -6.26 27.14
N VAL A 471 -25.26 -6.61 26.47
CA VAL A 471 -25.16 -6.72 25.00
C VAL A 471 -26.20 -7.70 24.46
N ASN A 472 -26.23 -8.91 25.03
CA ASN A 472 -27.17 -9.94 24.62
C ASN A 472 -28.62 -9.52 24.88
N THR A 473 -28.93 -8.82 25.97
CA THR A 473 -30.29 -8.33 26.26
C THR A 473 -30.81 -7.35 25.19
N CYS A 474 -30.01 -6.36 24.76
CA CYS A 474 -30.44 -5.40 23.73
C CYS A 474 -30.52 -6.02 22.32
N VAL A 475 -29.70 -7.04 22.01
CA VAL A 475 -29.81 -7.81 20.77
C VAL A 475 -31.08 -8.68 20.79
N LEU A 476 -31.34 -9.35 21.91
CA LEU A 476 -32.55 -10.16 22.13
C LEU A 476 -33.83 -9.33 21.99
N GLU A 477 -33.82 -8.08 22.48
CA GLU A 477 -34.95 -7.16 22.39
C GLU A 477 -35.28 -6.72 20.95
N ASN A 478 -34.29 -6.67 20.05
CA ASN A 478 -34.46 -6.12 18.69
C ASN A 478 -34.49 -7.16 17.56
N PHE A 479 -33.74 -8.26 17.69
CA PHE A 479 -33.55 -9.26 16.63
C PHE A 479 -33.85 -10.70 17.07
N GLY A 480 -34.19 -10.92 18.35
CA GLY A 480 -34.56 -12.23 18.89
C GLY A 480 -33.39 -13.12 19.32
N SER A 481 -33.71 -14.31 19.86
CA SER A 481 -32.75 -15.21 20.53
C SER A 481 -31.88 -16.05 19.62
N LYS A 482 -31.99 -15.86 18.31
CA LYS A 482 -31.27 -16.62 17.30
C LYS A 482 -30.13 -15.84 16.65
N VAL A 483 -30.00 -14.55 16.96
CA VAL A 483 -28.88 -13.72 16.53
C VAL A 483 -27.89 -13.59 17.69
N MET A 484 -26.64 -13.95 17.43
CA MET A 484 -25.52 -13.85 18.37
C MET A 484 -24.48 -12.90 17.80
N PHE A 485 -24.07 -11.92 18.59
CA PHE A 485 -22.94 -11.07 18.28
C PHE A 485 -21.71 -11.58 19.01
N VAL A 486 -20.57 -11.62 18.30
CA VAL A 486 -19.29 -11.86 18.95
C VAL A 486 -19.05 -10.73 19.97
N PRO A 487 -18.61 -11.03 21.21
CA PRO A 487 -18.41 -10.01 22.23
C PRO A 487 -17.43 -8.93 21.76
N MET A 488 -17.91 -7.68 21.69
CA MET A 488 -17.08 -6.57 21.26
C MET A 488 -16.03 -6.22 22.33
N ASN A 489 -14.75 -6.42 22.00
CA ASN A 489 -13.60 -6.01 22.80
C ASN A 489 -12.72 -5.04 21.98
N ASP A 490 -11.72 -4.42 22.63
CA ASP A 490 -10.87 -3.41 21.98
C ASP A 490 -10.10 -4.01 20.79
N GLN A 491 -9.77 -5.31 20.83
CA GLN A 491 -9.11 -6.02 19.73
C GLN A 491 -10.03 -6.17 18.51
N ILE A 492 -11.27 -6.61 18.66
CA ILE A 492 -12.23 -6.74 17.56
C ILE A 492 -12.55 -5.37 16.97
N HIS A 493 -12.66 -4.35 17.83
CA HIS A 493 -12.86 -2.98 17.38
C HIS A 493 -11.69 -2.48 16.53
N GLU A 494 -10.44 -2.75 16.93
CA GLU A 494 -9.24 -2.47 16.14
C GLU A 494 -9.28 -3.18 14.77
N LEU A 495 -9.63 -4.47 14.74
CA LEU A 495 -9.77 -5.22 13.49
C LEU A 495 -10.81 -4.60 12.55
N HIS A 496 -11.98 -4.22 13.09
CA HIS A 496 -13.00 -3.52 12.31
C HIS A 496 -12.51 -2.16 11.78
N THR A 497 -11.70 -1.45 12.57
CA THR A 497 -11.18 -0.14 12.22
C THR A 497 -10.22 -0.27 11.02
N ILE A 498 -9.30 -1.23 11.07
CA ILE A 498 -8.34 -1.47 9.98
C ILE A 498 -9.04 -1.96 8.70
N ILE A 499 -10.02 -2.86 8.81
CA ILE A 499 -10.78 -3.34 7.65
C ILE A 499 -11.59 -2.20 7.00
N ARG A 500 -11.99 -1.17 7.77
CA ARG A 500 -12.74 -0.02 7.25
C ARG A 500 -11.86 1.08 6.67
N ASP A 501 -10.58 1.10 7.00
CA ASP A 501 -9.68 2.13 6.52
C ASP A 501 -9.39 1.97 5.01
N LYS A 502 -9.62 3.07 4.28
CA LYS A 502 -9.37 3.16 2.83
C LYS A 502 -7.87 3.01 2.53
N CYS A 503 -7.01 3.51 3.40
CA CYS A 503 -5.55 3.52 3.23
C CYS A 503 -4.89 2.17 3.56
N THR A 504 -5.63 1.25 4.19
CA THR A 504 -5.11 -0.08 4.54
C THR A 504 -4.74 -0.85 3.27
N SER A 505 -3.48 -1.32 3.22
CA SER A 505 -2.94 -2.11 2.11
C SER A 505 -3.72 -3.41 1.93
N GLN A 506 -3.69 -4.01 0.74
CA GLN A 506 -4.36 -5.29 0.51
C GLN A 506 -3.82 -6.39 1.45
N GLY A 507 -2.50 -6.46 1.63
CA GLY A 507 -1.86 -7.46 2.48
C GLY A 507 -2.33 -7.37 3.94
N ASP A 508 -2.32 -6.16 4.50
CA ASP A 508 -2.84 -5.91 5.84
C ASP A 508 -4.33 -6.22 5.92
N PHE A 509 -5.11 -5.77 4.92
CA PHE A 509 -6.54 -6.04 4.85
C PHE A 509 -6.85 -7.54 4.93
N VAL A 510 -6.15 -8.37 4.16
CA VAL A 510 -6.29 -9.83 4.17
C VAL A 510 -5.88 -10.39 5.54
N PHE A 511 -4.75 -9.96 6.08
CA PHE A 511 -4.24 -10.43 7.38
C PHE A 511 -5.21 -10.15 8.54
N TYR A 512 -5.69 -8.90 8.66
CA TYR A 512 -6.61 -8.52 9.72
C TYR A 512 -8.02 -9.10 9.51
N SER A 513 -8.45 -9.27 8.25
CA SER A 513 -9.68 -9.99 7.91
C SER A 513 -9.62 -11.45 8.35
N ASP A 514 -8.52 -12.15 8.07
CA ASP A 514 -8.30 -13.55 8.50
C ASP A 514 -8.36 -13.67 10.04
N ARG A 515 -7.80 -12.70 10.76
CA ARG A 515 -7.88 -12.65 12.23
C ARG A 515 -9.33 -12.52 12.72
N LEU A 516 -10.11 -11.61 12.13
CA LEU A 516 -11.52 -11.43 12.49
C LEU A 516 -12.34 -12.69 12.16
N ILE A 517 -12.11 -13.28 10.99
CA ILE A 517 -12.78 -14.50 10.53
C ILE A 517 -12.56 -15.65 11.53
N ARG A 518 -11.33 -15.85 12.02
CA ARG A 518 -11.03 -16.89 13.02
C ARG A 518 -11.82 -16.68 14.31
N LEU A 519 -11.89 -15.45 14.83
CA LEU A 519 -12.66 -15.15 16.05
C LEU A 519 -14.15 -15.46 15.89
N VAL A 520 -14.75 -15.06 14.76
CA VAL A 520 -16.16 -15.33 14.47
C VAL A 520 -16.42 -16.83 14.26
N LEU A 521 -15.49 -17.54 13.62
CA LEU A 521 -15.59 -18.98 13.40
C LEU A 521 -15.47 -19.77 14.70
N GLU A 522 -14.57 -19.40 15.61
CA GLU A 522 -14.45 -20.05 16.92
C GLU A 522 -15.76 -19.93 17.73
N GLU A 523 -16.37 -18.74 17.75
CA GLU A 523 -17.68 -18.56 18.36
C GLU A 523 -18.79 -19.37 17.67
N SER A 524 -18.71 -19.51 16.34
CA SER A 524 -19.67 -20.32 15.59
C SER A 524 -19.50 -21.82 15.85
N LEU A 525 -18.28 -22.29 16.07
CA LEU A 525 -17.98 -23.69 16.43
C LEU A 525 -18.51 -24.03 17.83
N ASN A 526 -18.51 -23.07 18.76
CA ASN A 526 -19.05 -23.25 20.11
C ASN A 526 -20.56 -23.59 20.12
N LEU A 527 -21.29 -23.24 19.06
CA LEU A 527 -22.72 -23.53 18.91
C LEU A 527 -23.02 -24.92 18.34
N LEU A 528 -22.00 -25.65 17.89
CA LEU A 528 -22.14 -27.02 17.40
C LEU A 528 -22.23 -28.03 18.56
N PRO A 529 -22.76 -29.25 18.34
CA PRO A 529 -22.98 -30.20 19.43
C PRO A 529 -21.68 -30.78 20.00
N TYR A 530 -21.56 -30.77 21.33
CA TYR A 530 -20.50 -31.45 22.09
C TYR A 530 -21.09 -32.56 22.97
N SER A 531 -20.34 -33.63 23.17
CA SER A 531 -20.67 -34.72 24.09
C SER A 531 -19.70 -34.75 25.28
N PRO A 532 -20.14 -35.01 26.52
CA PRO A 532 -19.25 -35.23 27.65
C PRO A 532 -18.23 -36.35 27.36
N TRP A 533 -16.98 -36.13 27.74
CA TRP A 533 -15.90 -37.08 27.50
C TRP A 533 -14.82 -36.99 28.57
N THR A 534 -14.65 -38.06 29.33
CA THR A 534 -13.62 -38.14 30.37
C THR A 534 -12.32 -38.71 29.79
N VAL A 535 -11.20 -38.04 30.05
CA VAL A 535 -9.85 -38.53 29.71
C VAL A 535 -9.04 -38.77 30.98
N VAL A 536 -8.00 -39.61 30.87
CA VAL A 536 -7.00 -39.78 31.94
C VAL A 536 -5.75 -39.01 31.50
N SER A 537 -5.31 -38.06 32.32
CA SER A 537 -4.10 -37.28 32.07
C SER A 537 -2.84 -38.17 32.15
N PRO A 538 -1.70 -37.73 31.59
CA PRO A 538 -0.42 -38.44 31.79
C PRO A 538 0.01 -38.57 33.26
N THR A 539 -0.55 -37.74 34.14
CA THR A 539 -0.34 -37.79 35.60
C THR A 539 -1.26 -38.79 36.32
N GLY A 540 -2.13 -39.50 35.59
CA GLY A 540 -3.02 -40.54 36.13
C GLY A 540 -4.34 -40.02 36.71
N PHE A 541 -4.64 -38.73 36.59
CA PHE A 541 -5.89 -38.13 37.07
C PHE A 541 -6.95 -38.12 35.97
N SER A 542 -8.21 -38.32 36.34
CA SER A 542 -9.33 -38.16 35.41
C SER A 542 -9.66 -36.68 35.23
N TYR A 543 -9.98 -36.29 33.99
CA TYR A 543 -10.45 -34.97 33.62
C TYR A 543 -11.76 -35.10 32.84
N ASP A 544 -12.83 -34.52 33.37
CA ASP A 544 -14.15 -34.50 32.74
C ASP A 544 -14.22 -33.34 31.75
N GLY A 545 -13.94 -33.67 30.48
CA GLY A 545 -13.93 -32.72 29.38
C GLY A 545 -15.14 -32.86 28.45
N LEU A 546 -15.01 -32.23 27.29
CA LEU A 546 -15.98 -32.29 26.20
C LEU A 546 -15.30 -32.80 24.93
N ARG A 547 -16.07 -33.47 24.07
CA ARG A 547 -15.64 -33.91 22.75
C ARG A 547 -16.59 -33.36 21.69
N PHE A 548 -16.02 -32.80 20.63
CA PHE A 548 -16.78 -32.33 19.48
C PHE A 548 -17.49 -33.50 18.78
N SER A 549 -18.80 -33.37 18.55
CA SER A 549 -19.59 -34.44 17.93
C SER A 549 -19.27 -34.58 16.45
N SER A 550 -19.31 -35.80 15.92
CA SER A 550 -19.19 -36.03 14.48
C SER A 550 -20.49 -35.61 13.78
N GLY A 551 -20.40 -35.29 12.48
CA GLY A 551 -21.58 -34.91 11.68
C GLY A 551 -21.67 -33.44 11.30
N ASN A 552 -20.64 -32.63 11.50
CA ASN A 552 -20.63 -31.22 11.11
C ASN A 552 -20.06 -31.04 9.69
N CYS A 553 -20.54 -30.04 8.96
CA CYS A 553 -19.97 -29.59 7.68
C CYS A 553 -20.16 -28.08 7.49
N SER A 554 -19.50 -27.51 6.51
CA SER A 554 -19.67 -26.12 6.10
C SER A 554 -20.18 -26.05 4.67
N VAL A 555 -20.86 -24.95 4.35
CA VAL A 555 -21.28 -24.60 3.00
C VAL A 555 -20.90 -23.14 2.74
N SER A 556 -20.09 -22.88 1.72
CA SER A 556 -19.69 -21.53 1.31
C SER A 556 -20.61 -21.01 0.20
N ILE A 557 -21.14 -19.79 0.37
CA ILE A 557 -21.83 -19.08 -0.72
C ILE A 557 -20.78 -18.35 -1.57
N ILE A 558 -20.49 -18.89 -2.74
CA ILE A 558 -19.47 -18.36 -3.66
C ILE A 558 -20.00 -17.10 -4.37
N ARG A 559 -19.18 -16.06 -4.57
CA ARG A 559 -17.72 -15.99 -4.34
C ARG A 559 -17.30 -15.59 -2.92
N SER A 560 -18.08 -14.74 -2.25
CA SER A 560 -17.73 -14.13 -0.96
C SER A 560 -17.44 -15.11 0.17
N GLY A 561 -18.20 -16.20 0.29
CA GLY A 561 -18.01 -17.22 1.32
C GLY A 561 -16.68 -17.98 1.21
N GLY A 562 -16.03 -17.96 0.04
CA GLY A 562 -14.71 -18.57 -0.17
C GLY A 562 -13.62 -17.97 0.73
N VAL A 563 -13.74 -16.68 1.04
CA VAL A 563 -12.83 -15.94 1.93
C VAL A 563 -12.71 -16.59 3.30
N MET A 564 -13.81 -17.15 3.82
CA MET A 564 -13.86 -17.73 5.16
C MET A 564 -13.41 -19.19 5.22
N GLU A 565 -13.16 -19.84 4.07
CA GLU A 565 -12.76 -21.25 4.01
C GLU A 565 -11.37 -21.48 4.62
N LYS A 566 -10.45 -20.53 4.42
CA LYS A 566 -9.09 -20.60 4.97
C LYS A 566 -9.14 -20.62 6.49
N GLY A 567 -9.76 -19.61 7.10
CA GLY A 567 -9.94 -19.55 8.56
C GLY A 567 -10.63 -20.78 9.13
N LEU A 568 -11.63 -21.33 8.42
CA LEU A 568 -12.32 -22.53 8.86
C LEU A 568 -11.41 -23.77 8.86
N ARG A 569 -10.57 -23.96 7.84
CA ARG A 569 -9.62 -25.10 7.80
C ARG A 569 -8.54 -25.00 8.87
N GLU A 570 -8.16 -23.79 9.24
CA GLU A 570 -7.19 -23.53 10.32
C GLU A 570 -7.78 -23.87 11.69
N CYS A 571 -9.05 -23.50 11.94
CA CYS A 571 -9.75 -23.84 13.19
C CYS A 571 -10.20 -25.32 13.23
N CYS A 572 -10.63 -25.90 12.11
CA CYS A 572 -11.18 -27.25 12.04
C CYS A 572 -10.78 -27.99 10.74
N ARG A 573 -9.64 -28.71 10.79
CA ARG A 573 -9.07 -29.43 9.63
C ARG A 573 -9.96 -30.52 9.02
N SER A 574 -10.87 -31.10 9.79
CA SER A 574 -11.67 -32.27 9.39
C SER A 574 -13.03 -31.92 8.78
N MET A 575 -13.40 -30.63 8.75
CA MET A 575 -14.70 -30.22 8.24
C MET A 575 -14.77 -30.25 6.70
N ARG A 576 -15.78 -30.95 6.19
CA ARG A 576 -16.08 -30.98 4.75
C ARG A 576 -16.81 -29.69 4.35
N ILE A 577 -16.46 -29.13 3.19
CA ILE A 577 -16.99 -27.86 2.68
C ILE A 577 -17.77 -28.12 1.38
N GLY A 578 -19.06 -27.82 1.39
CA GLY A 578 -19.90 -27.70 0.20
C GLY A 578 -19.85 -26.29 -0.36
N LYS A 579 -20.25 -26.12 -1.63
CA LYS A 579 -20.25 -24.83 -2.32
C LYS A 579 -21.58 -24.58 -3.01
N ILE A 580 -22.11 -23.38 -2.85
CA ILE A 580 -23.29 -22.90 -3.58
C ILE A 580 -22.90 -21.61 -4.30
N LEU A 581 -23.07 -21.55 -5.62
CA LEU A 581 -22.90 -20.35 -6.41
C LEU A 581 -24.28 -19.74 -6.68
N ILE A 582 -24.45 -18.52 -6.21
CA ILE A 582 -25.69 -17.77 -6.37
C ILE A 582 -25.36 -16.50 -7.14
N GLN A 583 -26.07 -16.26 -8.24
CA GLN A 583 -25.89 -15.09 -9.09
C GLN A 583 -27.19 -14.30 -9.15
N LYS A 584 -27.07 -12.98 -9.06
CA LYS A 584 -28.18 -12.07 -9.30
C LYS A 584 -28.26 -11.79 -10.79
N ASP A 585 -29.42 -12.03 -11.36
CA ASP A 585 -29.73 -11.69 -12.75
C ASP A 585 -29.81 -10.16 -12.88
N ALA A 586 -29.04 -9.60 -13.82
CA ALA A 586 -28.87 -8.15 -13.95
C ALA A 586 -30.17 -7.45 -14.39
N ASP A 587 -31.01 -8.14 -15.15
CA ASP A 587 -32.21 -7.54 -15.77
C ASP A 587 -33.45 -7.68 -14.88
N SER A 588 -33.61 -8.83 -14.20
CA SER A 588 -34.78 -9.11 -13.35
C SER A 588 -34.55 -8.82 -11.87
N GLY A 589 -33.29 -8.70 -11.44
CA GLY A 589 -32.91 -8.61 -10.04
C GLY A 589 -33.19 -9.89 -9.24
N GLU A 590 -33.63 -10.98 -9.89
CA GLU A 590 -33.86 -12.27 -9.27
C GLU A 590 -32.55 -12.97 -8.94
N VAL A 591 -32.55 -13.69 -7.82
CA VAL A 591 -31.39 -14.41 -7.32
C VAL A 591 -31.53 -15.89 -7.72
N LYS A 592 -30.67 -16.35 -8.65
CA LYS A 592 -30.70 -17.71 -9.20
C LYS A 592 -29.50 -18.53 -8.73
N VAL A 593 -29.74 -19.82 -8.52
CA VAL A 593 -28.69 -20.78 -8.14
C VAL A 593 -28.08 -21.32 -9.41
N VAL A 594 -26.79 -21.04 -9.63
CA VAL A 594 -26.07 -21.44 -10.85
C VAL A 594 -25.38 -22.78 -10.65
N TYR A 595 -24.88 -23.02 -9.43
CA TYR A 595 -24.15 -24.23 -9.10
C TYR A 595 -24.36 -24.60 -7.63
N SER A 596 -24.46 -25.89 -7.35
CA SER A 596 -24.50 -26.42 -5.99
C SER A 596 -23.79 -27.75 -5.94
N LYS A 597 -22.79 -27.87 -5.06
CA LYS A 597 -22.10 -29.13 -4.75
C LYS A 597 -22.00 -29.26 -3.25
N LEU A 598 -22.89 -30.08 -2.69
CA LEU A 598 -23.01 -30.30 -1.26
C LEU A 598 -22.34 -31.63 -0.86
N VAL A 599 -22.07 -31.76 0.43
CA VAL A 599 -21.52 -33.00 1.02
C VAL A 599 -22.59 -34.11 0.91
N GLN A 600 -22.20 -35.31 0.49
CA GLN A 600 -23.08 -36.48 0.54
C GLN A 600 -23.48 -36.74 1.99
N ASP A 601 -24.78 -36.89 2.28
CA ASP A 601 -25.40 -37.03 3.61
C ASP A 601 -25.69 -35.73 4.40
N ILE A 602 -25.65 -34.56 3.74
CA ILE A 602 -25.88 -33.24 4.37
C ILE A 602 -27.18 -33.12 5.19
N GLN A 603 -28.24 -33.85 4.82
CA GLN A 603 -29.53 -33.83 5.53
C GLN A 603 -29.45 -34.29 7.00
N ARG A 604 -28.39 -35.03 7.37
CA ARG A 604 -28.16 -35.51 8.74
C ARG A 604 -27.14 -34.65 9.51
N ARG A 605 -26.63 -33.58 8.91
CA ARG A 605 -25.52 -32.78 9.44
C ARG A 605 -25.96 -31.46 10.05
N HIS A 606 -25.09 -30.91 10.90
CA HIS A 606 -25.11 -29.49 11.24
C HIS A 606 -24.25 -28.71 10.24
N VAL A 607 -24.77 -27.58 9.76
CA VAL A 607 -24.18 -26.82 8.65
C VAL A 607 -23.76 -25.44 9.12
N LEU A 608 -22.47 -25.10 8.97
CA LEU A 608 -22.01 -23.72 9.02
C LEU A 608 -22.13 -23.10 7.62
N LEU A 609 -23.06 -22.16 7.45
CA LEU A 609 -23.24 -21.44 6.19
C LEU A 609 -22.36 -20.18 6.21
N LEU A 610 -21.34 -20.14 5.34
CA LEU A 610 -20.34 -19.06 5.33
C LEU A 610 -20.72 -17.97 4.32
N TYR A 611 -20.93 -16.75 4.82
CA TYR A 611 -21.16 -15.58 3.99
C TYR A 611 -20.78 -14.29 4.74
N PRO A 612 -19.67 -13.62 4.37
CA PRO A 612 -19.09 -12.57 5.23
C PRO A 612 -19.87 -11.26 5.27
N ILE A 613 -20.61 -10.90 4.21
CA ILE A 613 -21.29 -9.58 4.10
C ILE A 613 -22.75 -9.79 3.75
N MET A 614 -23.66 -9.19 4.50
CA MET A 614 -25.09 -9.35 4.31
C MET A 614 -25.88 -8.03 4.29
N ASN A 615 -26.24 -7.58 3.09
CA ASN A 615 -26.98 -6.31 2.90
C ASN A 615 -28.50 -6.43 2.92
N THR A 616 -29.05 -7.44 2.23
CA THR A 616 -30.51 -7.62 2.08
C THR A 616 -31.02 -8.96 2.62
N GLY A 617 -30.13 -9.90 2.91
CA GLY A 617 -30.49 -11.27 3.33
C GLY A 617 -31.04 -12.18 2.23
N LYS A 618 -31.36 -11.66 1.03
CA LYS A 618 -31.95 -12.45 -0.07
C LYS A 618 -31.05 -13.60 -0.56
N THR A 619 -29.74 -13.37 -0.67
CA THR A 619 -28.77 -14.39 -1.07
C THR A 619 -28.74 -15.55 -0.08
N VAL A 620 -28.73 -15.23 1.22
CA VAL A 620 -28.75 -16.23 2.31
C VAL A 620 -30.07 -17.00 2.30
N HIS A 621 -31.20 -16.30 2.14
CA HIS A 621 -32.49 -16.97 2.00
C HIS A 621 -32.50 -17.94 0.81
N LYS A 622 -31.95 -17.55 -0.34
CA LYS A 622 -31.89 -18.46 -1.49
C LYS A 622 -30.95 -19.65 -1.25
N ALA A 623 -29.82 -19.46 -0.57
CA ALA A 623 -28.94 -20.55 -0.17
C ALA A 623 -29.63 -21.51 0.80
N MET A 624 -30.40 -20.99 1.75
CA MET A 624 -31.17 -21.80 2.68
C MET A 624 -32.27 -22.59 2.00
N GLN A 625 -32.94 -22.04 0.98
CA GLN A 625 -33.89 -22.81 0.15
C GLN A 625 -33.19 -24.04 -0.46
N VAL A 626 -31.99 -23.88 -1.03
CA VAL A 626 -31.22 -25.02 -1.58
C VAL A 626 -30.92 -26.06 -0.50
N LEU A 627 -30.59 -25.65 0.72
CA LEU A 627 -30.32 -26.57 1.83
C LEU A 627 -31.61 -27.31 2.26
N ILE A 628 -32.73 -26.61 2.35
CA ILE A 628 -34.04 -27.19 2.67
C ILE A 628 -34.50 -28.17 1.58
N ASP A 629 -34.30 -27.82 0.31
CA ASP A 629 -34.58 -28.70 -0.84
C ASP A 629 -33.74 -29.99 -0.80
N ASN A 630 -32.59 -29.96 -0.13
CA ASN A 630 -31.75 -31.13 0.16
C ASN A 630 -32.01 -31.72 1.56
N GLU A 631 -33.20 -31.51 2.12
CA GLU A 631 -33.70 -32.05 3.39
C GLU A 631 -32.91 -31.61 4.65
N VAL A 632 -32.16 -30.51 4.58
CA VAL A 632 -31.51 -29.93 5.77
C VAL A 632 -32.53 -29.14 6.58
N LYS A 633 -32.60 -29.41 7.88
CA LYS A 633 -33.48 -28.66 8.80
C LYS A 633 -32.91 -27.26 9.06
N PRO A 634 -33.70 -26.18 8.96
CA PRO A 634 -33.23 -24.81 9.22
C PRO A 634 -32.57 -24.65 10.61
N CYS A 635 -33.13 -25.30 11.63
CA CYS A 635 -32.58 -25.29 12.99
C CYS A 635 -31.18 -25.92 13.14
N ASN A 636 -30.72 -26.71 12.15
CA ASN A 636 -29.38 -27.29 12.11
C ASN A 636 -28.37 -26.43 11.35
N VAL A 637 -28.80 -25.27 10.82
CA VAL A 637 -27.93 -24.34 10.10
C VAL A 637 -27.57 -23.15 10.96
N ILE A 638 -26.30 -22.78 10.93
CA ILE A 638 -25.76 -21.60 11.58
C ILE A 638 -25.13 -20.75 10.50
N LEU A 639 -25.65 -19.54 10.29
CA LEU A 639 -25.08 -18.56 9.40
C LEU A 639 -23.91 -17.86 10.09
N VAL A 640 -22.72 -17.95 9.49
CA VAL A 640 -21.51 -17.26 9.94
C VAL A 640 -21.29 -16.06 9.04
N ASN A 641 -21.35 -14.87 9.63
CA ASN A 641 -21.29 -13.59 8.96
C ASN A 641 -20.30 -12.65 9.65
N LEU A 642 -19.68 -11.71 8.92
CA LEU A 642 -18.81 -10.70 9.54
C LEU A 642 -19.59 -9.39 9.71
N PHE A 643 -20.18 -8.89 8.63
CA PHE A 643 -20.85 -7.58 8.55
C PHE A 643 -22.27 -7.73 8.04
N CYS A 644 -23.25 -7.17 8.72
CA CYS A 644 -24.64 -7.18 8.27
C CYS A 644 -25.32 -5.83 8.47
N THR A 645 -26.45 -5.64 7.79
CA THR A 645 -27.34 -4.49 7.99
C THR A 645 -28.51 -4.86 8.91
N PRO A 646 -29.09 -3.88 9.63
CA PRO A 646 -30.30 -4.12 10.41
C PRO A 646 -31.46 -4.67 9.55
N SER A 647 -31.61 -4.15 8.32
CA SER A 647 -32.64 -4.57 7.38
C SER A 647 -32.52 -6.04 6.97
N SER A 648 -31.29 -6.56 6.83
CA SER A 648 -31.09 -7.96 6.47
C SER A 648 -31.37 -8.91 7.64
N LEU A 649 -31.05 -8.51 8.87
CA LEU A 649 -31.38 -9.27 10.07
C LEU A 649 -32.89 -9.34 10.29
N HIS A 650 -33.62 -8.23 10.17
CA HIS A 650 -35.09 -8.25 10.26
C HIS A 650 -35.70 -9.15 9.19
N TYR A 651 -35.29 -9.00 7.93
CA TYR A 651 -35.78 -9.84 6.84
C TYR A 651 -35.57 -11.34 7.09
N LEU A 652 -34.37 -11.74 7.55
CA LEU A 652 -34.09 -13.15 7.84
C LEU A 652 -34.82 -13.65 9.10
N SER A 653 -35.00 -12.79 10.10
CA SER A 653 -35.74 -13.15 11.32
C SER A 653 -37.22 -13.41 11.01
N ASP A 654 -37.79 -12.63 10.08
CA ASP A 654 -39.18 -12.78 9.65
C ASP A 654 -39.38 -14.02 8.77
N VAL A 655 -38.46 -14.26 7.82
CA VAL A 655 -38.60 -15.31 6.81
C VAL A 655 -38.07 -16.67 7.29
N MET A 656 -37.05 -16.68 8.14
CA MET A 656 -36.40 -17.90 8.67
C MET A 656 -36.09 -17.77 10.17
N PRO A 657 -37.12 -17.78 11.03
CA PRO A 657 -36.96 -17.58 12.48
C PRO A 657 -36.17 -18.71 13.17
N GLU A 658 -36.01 -19.87 12.52
CA GLU A 658 -35.25 -20.99 13.06
C GLU A 658 -33.74 -20.90 12.82
N LEU A 659 -33.30 -20.06 11.87
CA LEU A 659 -31.90 -19.91 11.49
C LEU A 659 -31.12 -19.19 12.59
N SER A 660 -30.02 -19.80 13.05
CA SER A 660 -29.11 -19.14 13.99
C SER A 660 -28.07 -18.33 13.23
N ILE A 661 -27.81 -17.09 13.64
CA ILE A 661 -26.90 -16.16 12.97
C ILE A 661 -25.82 -15.74 13.96
N VAL A 662 -24.56 -15.88 13.57
CA VAL A 662 -23.39 -15.36 14.30
C VAL A 662 -22.76 -14.25 13.46
N THR A 663 -22.61 -13.06 14.03
CA THR A 663 -22.03 -11.91 13.33
C THR A 663 -21.08 -11.10 14.20
N SER A 664 -20.12 -10.40 13.60
CA SER A 664 -19.20 -9.52 14.34
C SER A 664 -19.74 -8.09 14.48
N GLU A 665 -20.46 -7.60 13.47
CA GLU A 665 -20.96 -6.23 13.42
C GLU A 665 -22.34 -6.17 12.73
N CYS A 666 -23.14 -5.19 13.12
CA CYS A 666 -24.36 -4.76 12.43
C CYS A 666 -24.31 -3.24 12.22
N SER A 667 -24.24 -2.78 10.98
CA SER A 667 -24.09 -1.37 10.61
C SER A 667 -24.92 -1.01 9.38
N LEU A 668 -25.22 0.27 9.19
CA LEU A 668 -25.93 0.75 8.00
C LEU A 668 -25.05 0.75 6.75
N ASP A 669 -23.74 0.83 6.94
CA ASP A 669 -22.72 0.85 5.89
C ASP A 669 -21.71 -0.27 6.11
N PRO A 670 -22.05 -1.53 5.76
CA PRO A 670 -21.09 -2.62 5.78
C PRO A 670 -20.07 -2.45 4.65
N PRO A 671 -18.82 -2.91 4.81
CA PRO A 671 -17.77 -2.77 3.81
C PRO A 671 -18.08 -3.62 2.57
N ASN A 672 -18.84 -3.06 1.62
CA ASN A 672 -19.29 -3.76 0.41
C ASN A 672 -18.14 -4.16 -0.53
N TYR A 673 -17.02 -3.45 -0.42
CA TYR A 673 -15.75 -3.73 -1.09
C TYR A 673 -14.96 -4.87 -0.43
N PHE A 674 -15.42 -5.46 0.68
CA PHE A 674 -14.61 -6.41 1.43
C PHE A 674 -14.18 -7.61 0.59
N CYS A 675 -15.05 -8.17 -0.24
CA CYS A 675 -14.66 -9.29 -1.09
C CYS A 675 -13.71 -8.89 -2.22
N THR A 676 -13.93 -7.74 -2.85
CA THR A 676 -13.09 -7.28 -3.97
C THR A 676 -11.70 -6.88 -3.47
N LYS A 677 -11.61 -6.18 -2.33
CA LYS A 677 -10.35 -5.88 -1.65
C LYS A 677 -9.64 -7.13 -1.15
N TYR A 678 -10.37 -8.10 -0.58
CA TYR A 678 -9.76 -9.36 -0.12
C TYR A 678 -9.14 -10.16 -1.28
N PHE A 679 -9.82 -10.26 -2.42
CA PHE A 679 -9.31 -11.00 -3.59
C PHE A 679 -8.39 -10.17 -4.50
N GLY A 680 -8.26 -8.86 -4.29
CA GLY A 680 -7.45 -7.98 -5.15
C GLY A 680 -8.08 -7.74 -6.52
N THR A 681 -9.41 -7.68 -6.58
CA THR A 681 -10.16 -7.46 -7.82
C THR A 681 -10.88 -6.10 -7.84
N ASP A 682 -10.43 -5.17 -7.00
CA ASP A 682 -10.93 -3.78 -6.94
C ASP A 682 -10.50 -2.94 -8.15
#